data_AF-A0A836FAM2-F1
#
_entry.id   AF-A0A836FAM2-F1
#
_cell.length_a   1.000
_cell.length_b   1.000
_cell.length_c   1.000
_cell.angle_alpha   90.00
_cell.angle_beta   90.00
_cell.angle_gamma   90.00
#
_symmetry.space_group_name_H-M   'P 1'
#
loop_
_entity.id
_entity.type
_entity.pdbx_description
1 polymer ?
#
loop_
_entity_poly.entity_id
_entity_poly.type
_entity_poly.pdbx_seq_one_letter_code
_entity_poly.pdbx_strand_id
1 'polypeptide(L)'
;MKFAEHLSAHITPEWRKQYINYEEMKALLYAAVEQAPSADISEPYVLDSFYSKFDEKFFHYCDKELTKINTFYSEKLAEATRRFATLNNELSEILSVSEDALSRKARYRSHILHKKPVSARKLQELKLAFSEFYLFLILLQNYQDLNFTGFRKILKKHDKLLNVDFGGKWRAEHVDTAIFHTRKDIDRLIAETEAVVTRDLEHGDRQRAMKRLRVPPLGEQLSPWITFKVGLFSGAFVILFIAVILSAMRYKKKDNWKVLCRIYRGPLLMIEFLFLMGINVYGWRSSGVNHVLIFELDPRNHLSEQHIIEMATILGLVWSMSILGFLYSDTLGIPPFVQPMLFYALLALFLFNPTKTLRHEARFWTLRVLGRVFCAPFFYVGFADFWLADQLNSLHTVFLDFQYFVCFYIQNSSWTDVTDTDTCIMRELSMRPFVVCLPAWFRFAQCLRRYRDTKETFPHLLNAVKYATSFFVVIFAYLHLTNKKYYALSTENPYFYLWLTVSVVSSCFTYTWDVKLDWGLFDSSAGENKFLREEIVYSSPYYYYFAMVEDFILRFGWAFSLSLTEMGYIHADLMVSIVAPLEVFRRFVWNFFRLENEHLNNCGKFRAVRDISVAPVDCSDQTQILRMMDASDGVINRRRKQNIEEKRKPIRLLVTDESLLDNN
;
A
#
# COMPACT_ATOMS: atom_id res chain seq x y z
N MET A 1 18.78 13.97 -16.35
CA MET A 1 18.05 12.71 -16.09
C MET A 1 17.75 12.04 -17.42
N LYS A 2 17.85 10.71 -17.49
CA LYS A 2 17.49 9.97 -18.71
C LYS A 2 15.96 9.98 -18.82
N PHE A 3 15.40 10.33 -19.98
CA PHE A 3 13.94 10.42 -20.16
C PHE A 3 13.17 9.15 -19.75
N ALA A 4 13.78 7.96 -19.87
CA ALA A 4 13.16 6.72 -19.42
C ALA A 4 12.92 6.68 -17.89
N GLU A 5 13.84 7.20 -17.09
CA GLU A 5 13.68 7.31 -15.63
C GLU A 5 12.57 8.31 -15.30
N HIS A 6 12.50 9.43 -16.05
CA HIS A 6 11.45 10.43 -15.89
C HIS A 6 10.07 9.87 -16.27
N LEU A 7 9.95 9.18 -17.41
CA LEU A 7 8.72 8.54 -17.84
C LEU A 7 8.26 7.51 -16.81
N SER A 8 9.16 6.63 -16.35
CA SER A 8 8.84 5.62 -15.33
C SER A 8 8.37 6.22 -14.01
N ALA A 9 8.87 7.39 -13.61
CA ALA A 9 8.50 8.06 -12.37
C ALA A 9 7.15 8.80 -12.44
N HIS A 10 6.70 9.21 -13.63
CA HIS A 10 5.50 10.04 -13.82
C HIS A 10 4.33 9.30 -14.49
N ILE A 11 4.50 8.02 -14.80
CA ILE A 11 3.41 7.17 -15.29
C ILE A 11 2.35 6.99 -14.20
N THR A 12 1.09 7.21 -14.55
CA THR A 12 -0.06 6.75 -13.77
C THR A 12 -0.01 5.22 -13.70
N PRO A 13 0.20 4.59 -12.51
CA PRO A 13 0.40 3.15 -12.39
C PRO A 13 -0.67 2.30 -13.09
N GLU A 14 -1.91 2.74 -13.03
CA GLU A 14 -3.10 2.08 -13.58
C GLU A 14 -3.13 2.12 -15.11
N TRP A 15 -2.45 3.09 -15.72
CA TRP A 15 -2.40 3.26 -17.16
C TRP A 15 -1.05 2.83 -17.72
N ARG A 16 -0.17 2.22 -16.90
CA ARG A 16 1.21 1.84 -17.27
C ARG A 16 1.29 1.12 -18.61
N LYS A 17 0.40 0.17 -18.88
CA LYS A 17 0.34 -0.59 -20.15
C LYS A 17 -0.06 0.25 -21.38
N GLN A 18 -0.78 1.35 -21.13
CA GLN A 18 -1.32 2.24 -22.16
C GLN A 18 -0.29 3.28 -22.60
N TYR A 19 0.72 3.58 -21.77
CA TYR A 19 1.84 4.42 -22.18
C TYR A 19 2.69 3.75 -23.27
N ILE A 20 3.42 4.59 -24.01
CA ILE A 20 4.42 4.17 -24.99
C ILE A 20 5.47 3.25 -24.34
N ASN A 21 5.72 2.09 -24.94
CA ASN A 21 6.75 1.17 -24.46
C ASN A 21 8.16 1.62 -24.86
N TYR A 22 8.60 2.73 -24.26
CA TYR A 22 9.81 3.43 -24.65
C TYR A 22 11.08 2.59 -24.49
N GLU A 23 11.18 1.75 -23.46
CA GLU A 23 12.36 0.90 -23.24
C GLU A 23 12.44 -0.24 -24.26
N GLU A 24 11.31 -0.87 -24.62
CA GLU A 24 11.30 -1.91 -25.66
C GLU A 24 11.66 -1.32 -27.04
N MET A 25 11.08 -0.17 -27.40
CA MET A 25 11.42 0.51 -28.66
C MET A 25 12.89 0.94 -28.70
N LYS A 26 13.44 1.35 -27.55
CA LYS A 26 14.85 1.70 -27.41
C LYS A 26 15.74 0.46 -27.55
N ALA A 27 15.34 -0.69 -26.99
CA ALA A 27 16.03 -1.96 -27.17
C ALA A 27 16.02 -2.42 -28.63
N LEU A 28 14.90 -2.25 -29.35
CA LEU A 28 14.82 -2.53 -30.80
C LEU A 28 15.83 -1.72 -31.60
N LEU A 29 15.97 -0.42 -31.29
CA LEU A 29 16.95 0.45 -31.95
C LEU A 29 18.40 0.04 -31.68
N TYR A 30 18.73 -0.34 -30.44
CA TYR A 30 20.08 -0.81 -30.12
C TYR A 30 20.38 -2.17 -30.78
N ALA A 31 19.42 -3.09 -30.78
CA ALA A 31 19.56 -4.38 -31.44
C ALA A 31 19.79 -4.23 -32.95
N ALA A 32 19.14 -3.26 -33.61
CA ALA A 32 19.35 -2.98 -35.02
C ALA A 32 20.79 -2.52 -35.31
N VAL A 33 21.35 -1.66 -34.46
CA VAL A 33 22.73 -1.17 -34.60
C VAL A 33 23.74 -2.28 -34.31
N GLU A 34 23.46 -3.17 -33.36
CA GLU A 34 24.35 -4.30 -33.03
C GLU A 34 24.31 -5.42 -34.07
N GLN A 35 23.14 -5.67 -34.67
CA GLN A 35 22.93 -6.71 -35.68
C GLN A 35 23.22 -6.24 -37.11
N ALA A 36 23.51 -4.96 -37.30
CA ALA A 36 23.79 -4.38 -38.61
C ALA A 36 25.00 -5.09 -39.25
N PRO A 37 24.90 -5.53 -40.52
CA PRO A 37 26.03 -6.03 -41.29
C PRO A 37 27.19 -5.02 -41.28
N SER A 38 28.43 -5.49 -41.23
CA SER A 38 29.58 -4.59 -41.24
C SER A 38 29.68 -3.86 -42.58
N ALA A 39 29.59 -2.53 -42.54
CA ALA A 39 29.68 -1.67 -43.72
C ALA A 39 30.98 -1.86 -44.53
N ASP A 40 32.03 -2.42 -43.92
CA ASP A 40 33.31 -2.68 -44.57
C ASP A 40 33.36 -4.02 -45.32
N ILE A 41 32.41 -4.94 -45.06
CA ILE A 41 32.44 -6.34 -45.54
C ILE A 41 31.21 -6.67 -46.40
N SER A 42 30.04 -6.06 -46.13
CA SER A 42 28.81 -6.34 -46.85
C SER A 42 28.55 -5.39 -48.03
N GLU A 43 28.00 -5.92 -49.12
CA GLU A 43 27.58 -5.11 -50.27
C GLU A 43 26.53 -4.05 -49.87
N PRO A 44 26.55 -2.84 -50.47
CA PRO A 44 25.63 -1.74 -50.12
C PRO A 44 24.14 -2.13 -50.16
N TYR A 45 23.74 -3.00 -51.11
CA TYR A 45 22.34 -3.44 -51.22
C TYR A 45 21.87 -4.26 -50.00
N VAL A 46 22.78 -4.99 -49.35
CA VAL A 46 22.47 -5.82 -48.17
C VAL A 46 22.19 -4.94 -46.96
N LEU A 47 22.96 -3.84 -46.81
CA LEU A 47 22.75 -2.83 -45.77
C LEU A 47 21.42 -2.12 -45.96
N ASP A 48 21.13 -1.66 -47.18
CA ASP A 48 19.86 -0.98 -47.50
C ASP A 48 18.66 -1.90 -47.27
N SER A 49 18.76 -3.17 -47.68
CA SER A 49 17.70 -4.16 -47.44
C SER A 49 17.51 -4.46 -45.94
N PHE A 50 18.59 -4.51 -45.16
CA PHE A 50 18.53 -4.71 -43.72
C PHE A 50 17.84 -3.54 -43.02
N TYR A 51 18.26 -2.30 -43.29
CA TYR A 51 17.66 -1.12 -42.67
C TYR A 51 16.22 -0.90 -43.13
N SER A 52 15.88 -1.18 -44.40
CA SER A 52 14.49 -1.11 -44.88
C SER A 52 13.57 -2.09 -44.14
N LYS A 53 14.02 -3.33 -43.92
CA LYS A 53 13.26 -4.32 -43.12
C LYS A 53 13.15 -3.93 -41.65
N PHE A 54 14.20 -3.32 -41.09
CA PHE A 54 14.16 -2.80 -39.74
C PHE A 54 13.15 -1.65 -39.61
N ASP A 55 13.20 -0.68 -40.53
CA ASP A 55 12.31 0.48 -40.54
C ASP A 55 10.85 0.05 -40.66
N GLU A 56 10.54 -0.91 -41.55
CA GLU A 56 9.19 -1.49 -41.68
C GLU A 56 8.71 -2.08 -40.34
N LYS A 57 9.57 -2.88 -39.68
CA LYS A 57 9.24 -3.46 -38.36
C LYS A 57 9.09 -2.38 -37.28
N PHE A 58 9.95 -1.37 -37.28
CA PHE A 58 9.96 -0.30 -36.28
C PHE A 58 8.72 0.59 -36.42
N PHE A 59 8.40 1.05 -37.64
CA PHE A 59 7.22 1.87 -37.88
C PHE A 59 5.91 1.11 -37.71
N HIS A 60 5.87 -0.20 -38.05
CA HIS A 60 4.72 -1.04 -37.69
C HIS A 60 4.50 -1.12 -36.17
N TYR A 61 5.59 -1.18 -35.39
CA TYR A 61 5.50 -1.13 -33.93
C TYR A 61 5.03 0.26 -33.44
N CYS A 62 5.52 1.35 -34.06
CA CYS A 62 5.04 2.71 -33.79
C CYS A 62 3.54 2.87 -34.07
N ASP A 63 3.02 2.32 -35.17
CA ASP A 63 1.59 2.34 -35.51
C ASP A 63 0.75 1.62 -34.46
N LYS A 64 1.22 0.45 -34.00
CA LYS A 64 0.56 -0.33 -32.95
C LYS A 64 0.48 0.45 -31.63
N GLU A 65 1.60 1.04 -31.22
CA GLU A 65 1.66 1.87 -30.01
C GLU A 65 0.80 3.13 -30.13
N LEU A 66 0.81 3.80 -31.30
CA LEU A 66 0.02 4.99 -31.56
C LEU A 66 -1.47 4.68 -31.53
N THR A 67 -1.89 3.55 -32.12
CA THR A 67 -3.28 3.08 -32.10
C THR A 67 -3.73 2.82 -30.66
N LYS A 68 -2.93 2.07 -29.88
CA LYS A 68 -3.18 1.83 -28.45
C LYS A 68 -3.41 3.14 -27.68
N ILE A 69 -2.49 4.10 -27.85
CA ILE A 69 -2.53 5.38 -27.14
C ILE A 69 -3.76 6.21 -27.55
N ASN A 70 -4.07 6.27 -28.85
CA ASN A 70 -5.24 6.98 -29.38
C ASN A 70 -6.56 6.39 -28.90
N THR A 71 -6.70 5.06 -28.93
CA THR A 71 -7.91 4.36 -28.48
C THR A 71 -8.15 4.65 -27.01
N PHE A 72 -7.13 4.46 -26.16
CA PHE A 72 -7.24 4.71 -24.72
C PHE A 72 -7.56 6.17 -24.41
N TYR A 73 -6.86 7.13 -25.04
CA TYR A 73 -7.12 8.55 -24.83
C TYR A 73 -8.55 8.95 -25.24
N SER A 74 -9.02 8.46 -26.39
CA SER A 74 -10.36 8.78 -26.89
C SER A 74 -11.46 8.23 -25.98
N GLU A 75 -11.28 7.02 -25.45
CA GLU A 75 -12.18 6.42 -24.47
C GLU A 75 -12.23 7.24 -23.18
N LYS A 76 -11.06 7.61 -22.65
CA LYS A 76 -10.94 8.40 -21.41
C LYS A 76 -11.48 9.82 -21.55
N LEU A 77 -11.30 10.45 -22.70
CA LEU A 77 -11.86 11.78 -22.99
C LEU A 77 -13.39 11.73 -23.09
N ALA A 78 -13.95 10.68 -23.69
CA ALA A 78 -15.40 10.47 -23.73
C ALA A 78 -15.97 10.21 -22.33
N GLU A 79 -15.29 9.40 -21.51
CA GLU A 79 -15.60 9.22 -20.10
C GLU A 79 -15.57 10.55 -19.33
N ALA A 80 -14.54 11.38 -19.56
CA ALA A 80 -14.39 12.69 -18.95
C ALA A 80 -15.60 13.59 -19.24
N THR A 81 -15.99 13.65 -20.50
CA THR A 81 -17.09 14.51 -20.98
C THR A 81 -18.42 14.06 -20.39
N ARG A 82 -18.67 12.76 -20.31
CA ARG A 82 -19.88 12.20 -19.66
C ARG A 82 -19.90 12.52 -18.17
N ARG A 83 -18.79 12.30 -17.46
CA ARG A 83 -18.68 12.60 -16.02
C ARG A 83 -18.92 14.08 -15.73
N PHE A 84 -18.34 14.98 -16.53
CA PHE A 84 -18.56 16.41 -16.39
C PHE A 84 -20.04 16.78 -16.52
N ALA A 85 -20.73 16.24 -17.53
CA ALA A 85 -22.16 16.48 -17.73
C ALA A 85 -23.00 15.97 -16.55
N THR A 86 -22.71 14.78 -16.03
CA THR A 86 -23.40 14.24 -14.85
C THR A 86 -23.18 15.12 -13.61
N LEU A 87 -21.92 15.49 -13.31
CA LEU A 87 -21.60 16.32 -12.15
C LEU A 87 -22.23 17.71 -12.22
N ASN A 88 -22.23 18.32 -13.41
CA ASN A 88 -22.91 19.60 -13.59
C ASN A 88 -24.41 19.50 -13.41
N ASN A 89 -25.05 18.46 -13.94
CA ASN A 89 -26.49 18.25 -13.77
C ASN A 89 -26.86 18.07 -12.28
N GLU A 90 -26.10 17.26 -11.55
CA GLU A 90 -26.29 17.08 -10.09
C GLU A 90 -26.08 18.38 -9.32
N LEU A 91 -25.07 19.17 -9.71
CA LEU A 91 -24.82 20.47 -9.09
C LEU A 91 -25.97 21.45 -9.36
N SER A 92 -26.43 21.56 -10.60
CA SER A 92 -27.56 22.42 -10.98
C SER A 92 -28.86 22.02 -10.27
N GLU A 93 -29.12 20.72 -10.11
CA GLU A 93 -30.27 20.23 -9.35
C GLU A 93 -30.22 20.70 -7.88
N ILE A 94 -29.05 20.65 -7.24
CA ILE A 94 -28.90 21.08 -5.85
C ILE A 94 -29.01 22.59 -5.69
N LEU A 95 -28.41 23.35 -6.61
CA LEU A 95 -28.48 24.82 -6.60
C LEU A 95 -29.92 25.30 -6.78
N SER A 96 -30.67 24.71 -7.73
CA SER A 96 -32.07 25.06 -7.96
C SER A 96 -32.97 24.76 -6.75
N VAL A 97 -32.77 23.61 -6.08
CA VAL A 97 -33.46 23.29 -4.82
C VAL A 97 -33.13 24.28 -3.69
N SER A 98 -31.90 24.79 -3.64
CA SER A 98 -31.47 25.78 -2.65
C SER A 98 -32.10 27.16 -2.89
N GLU A 99 -32.20 27.60 -4.15
CA GLU A 99 -32.86 28.85 -4.54
C GLU A 99 -34.38 28.80 -4.29
N ASP A 100 -35.02 27.67 -4.61
CA ASP A 100 -36.44 27.44 -4.33
C ASP A 100 -36.77 27.47 -2.83
N ALA A 101 -35.86 26.94 -2.00
CA ALA A 101 -36.00 26.98 -0.54
C ALA A 101 -35.87 28.41 0.02
N LEU A 102 -35.00 29.25 -0.56
CA LEU A 102 -34.86 30.67 -0.22
C LEU A 102 -36.09 31.48 -0.65
N SER A 103 -36.62 31.21 -1.84
CA SER A 103 -37.83 31.86 -2.37
C SER A 103 -39.10 31.50 -1.57
N ARG A 104 -39.23 30.24 -1.12
CA ARG A 104 -40.33 29.81 -0.22
C ARG A 104 -40.18 30.36 1.20
N LYS A 105 -38.95 30.54 1.71
CA LYS A 105 -38.68 31.19 3.01
C LYS A 105 -39.09 32.68 3.03
N ALA A 106 -39.06 33.35 1.88
CA ALA A 106 -39.56 34.72 1.75
C ALA A 106 -41.09 34.82 1.81
N ARG A 107 -41.81 33.74 1.47
CA ARG A 107 -43.29 33.71 1.41
C ARG A 107 -44.01 33.22 2.66
N TYR A 108 -43.34 32.51 3.57
CA TYR A 108 -43.96 31.98 4.79
C TYR A 108 -43.04 32.18 6.01
N ARG A 109 -43.23 33.32 6.70
CA ARG A 109 -42.78 33.51 8.09
C ARG A 109 -43.91 33.09 9.03
N SER A 110 -44.18 31.79 9.14
CA SER A 110 -44.75 31.20 10.36
C SER A 110 -44.76 29.67 10.32
N HIS A 111 -44.32 29.11 11.45
CA HIS A 111 -44.54 27.76 11.97
C HIS A 111 -43.88 26.51 11.33
N ILE A 112 -42.88 26.03 12.08
CA ILE A 112 -42.71 24.64 12.60
C ILE A 112 -41.90 23.60 11.78
N LEU A 113 -40.89 23.09 12.50
CA LEU A 113 -40.06 21.87 12.33
C LEU A 113 -39.47 21.59 10.95
N HIS A 114 -38.33 22.22 10.67
CA HIS A 114 -37.47 21.82 9.55
C HIS A 114 -36.73 20.50 9.82
N LYS A 115 -37.01 19.52 8.96
CA LYS A 115 -36.08 18.46 8.51
C LYS A 115 -34.65 19.02 8.43
N LYS A 116 -33.68 18.32 9.04
CA LYS A 116 -32.24 18.66 8.97
C LYS A 116 -31.76 18.87 7.52
N PRO A 117 -30.78 19.77 7.27
CA PRO A 117 -30.39 20.19 5.92
C PRO A 117 -29.57 19.10 5.23
N VAL A 118 -30.22 18.33 4.35
CA VAL A 118 -29.56 17.34 3.48
C VAL A 118 -28.63 18.00 2.43
N SER A 119 -28.81 19.30 2.16
CA SER A 119 -28.04 20.08 1.17
C SER A 119 -26.54 20.20 1.50
N ALA A 120 -26.16 20.47 2.76
CA ALA A 120 -24.76 20.74 3.09
C ALA A 120 -23.84 19.50 2.93
N ARG A 121 -24.36 18.31 3.28
CA ARG A 121 -23.65 17.05 3.11
C ARG A 121 -23.50 16.68 1.63
N LYS A 122 -24.59 16.81 0.85
CA LYS A 122 -24.58 16.52 -0.59
C LYS A 122 -23.68 17.50 -1.36
N LEU A 123 -23.65 18.77 -0.95
CA LEU A 123 -22.69 19.76 -1.48
C LEU A 123 -21.23 19.41 -1.15
N GLN A 124 -20.97 18.85 0.04
CA GLN A 124 -19.63 18.38 0.40
C GLN A 124 -19.22 17.14 -0.41
N GLU A 125 -20.14 16.22 -0.67
CA GLU A 125 -19.94 15.07 -1.57
C GLU A 125 -19.65 15.52 -3.01
N LEU A 126 -20.37 16.52 -3.53
CA LEU A 126 -20.08 17.12 -4.84
C LEU A 126 -18.72 17.84 -4.89
N LYS A 127 -18.36 18.57 -3.84
CA LYS A 127 -17.02 19.19 -3.75
C LYS A 127 -15.90 18.16 -3.80
N LEU A 128 -16.12 16.96 -3.27
CA LEU A 128 -15.18 15.85 -3.38
C LEU A 128 -15.17 15.30 -4.81
N ALA A 129 -16.35 15.03 -5.38
CA ALA A 129 -16.48 14.49 -6.74
C ALA A 129 -15.86 15.40 -7.82
N PHE A 130 -16.02 16.72 -7.71
CA PHE A 130 -15.36 17.67 -8.60
C PHE A 130 -13.83 17.71 -8.41
N SER A 131 -13.33 17.47 -7.20
CA SER A 131 -11.89 17.35 -6.94
C SER A 131 -11.30 16.08 -7.57
N GLU A 132 -12.00 14.95 -7.47
CA GLU A 132 -11.63 13.68 -8.11
C GLU A 132 -11.67 13.80 -9.64
N PHE A 133 -12.72 14.45 -10.17
CA PHE A 133 -12.86 14.69 -11.59
C PHE A 133 -11.76 15.59 -12.14
N TYR A 134 -11.46 16.71 -11.47
CA TYR A 134 -10.36 17.59 -11.86
C TYR A 134 -9.03 16.84 -11.88
N LEU A 135 -8.78 16.01 -10.88
CA LEU A 135 -7.58 15.20 -10.83
C LEU A 135 -7.48 14.24 -12.02
N PHE A 136 -8.56 13.55 -12.36
CA PHE A 136 -8.63 12.70 -13.54
C PHE A 136 -8.29 13.45 -14.84
N LEU A 137 -8.75 14.70 -15.00
CA LEU A 137 -8.39 15.52 -16.16
C LEU A 137 -6.89 15.83 -16.22
N ILE A 138 -6.28 16.16 -15.07
CA ILE A 138 -4.83 16.41 -14.98
C ILE A 138 -4.03 15.14 -15.31
N LEU A 139 -4.47 13.97 -14.82
CA LEU A 139 -3.84 12.70 -15.19
C LEU A 139 -3.86 12.48 -16.71
N LEU A 140 -5.01 12.74 -17.34
CA LEU A 140 -5.21 12.53 -18.76
C LEU A 140 -4.38 13.53 -19.60
N GLN A 141 -4.23 14.76 -19.13
CA GLN A 141 -3.31 15.75 -19.71
C GLN A 141 -1.85 15.30 -19.60
N ASN A 142 -1.42 14.84 -18.41
CA ASN A 142 -0.08 14.27 -18.22
C ASN A 142 0.17 13.05 -19.14
N TYR A 143 -0.84 12.19 -19.33
CA TYR A 143 -0.77 11.06 -20.25
C TYR A 143 -0.55 11.51 -21.69
N GLN A 144 -1.27 12.54 -22.15
CA GLN A 144 -1.06 13.14 -23.47
C GLN A 144 0.36 13.66 -23.64
N ASP A 145 0.84 14.48 -22.70
CA ASP A 145 2.15 15.14 -22.77
C ASP A 145 3.32 14.14 -22.74
N LEU A 146 3.25 13.14 -21.84
CA LEU A 146 4.30 12.12 -21.70
C LEU A 146 4.39 11.23 -22.94
N ASN A 147 3.26 10.79 -23.49
CA ASN A 147 3.25 9.95 -24.69
C ASN A 147 3.74 10.73 -25.92
N PHE A 148 3.31 11.98 -26.09
CA PHE A 148 3.80 12.84 -27.17
C PHE A 148 5.32 13.05 -27.07
N THR A 149 5.80 13.36 -25.87
CA THR A 149 7.25 13.51 -25.61
C THR A 149 8.01 12.22 -25.88
N GLY A 150 7.42 11.06 -25.53
CA GLY A 150 7.97 9.74 -25.78
C GLY A 150 8.15 9.43 -27.26
N PHE A 151 7.11 9.62 -28.07
CA PHE A 151 7.20 9.47 -29.52
C PHE A 151 8.24 10.41 -30.13
N ARG A 152 8.24 11.68 -29.74
CA ARG A 152 9.22 12.65 -30.25
C ARG A 152 10.66 12.22 -29.92
N LYS A 153 10.92 11.73 -28.71
CA LYS A 153 12.27 11.29 -28.31
C LYS A 153 12.69 9.99 -28.96
N ILE A 154 11.80 9.01 -29.10
CA ILE A 154 12.15 7.71 -29.71
C ILE A 154 12.39 7.85 -31.22
N LEU A 155 11.56 8.65 -31.91
CA LEU A 155 11.71 8.93 -33.34
C LEU A 155 12.96 9.78 -33.60
N LYS A 156 13.28 10.76 -32.74
CA LYS A 156 14.55 11.49 -32.82
C LYS A 156 15.76 10.58 -32.56
N LYS A 157 15.61 9.56 -31.71
CA LYS A 157 16.67 8.56 -31.45
C LYS A 157 16.89 7.66 -32.65
N HIS A 158 15.81 7.22 -33.31
CA HIS A 158 15.86 6.51 -34.59
C HIS A 158 16.69 7.28 -35.63
N ASP A 159 16.29 8.53 -35.90
CA ASP A 159 16.97 9.40 -36.89
C ASP A 159 18.44 9.61 -36.55
N LYS A 160 18.76 9.79 -35.26
CA LYS A 160 20.15 9.98 -34.81
C LYS A 160 21.00 8.72 -34.92
N LEU A 161 20.45 7.53 -34.66
CA LEU A 161 21.20 6.27 -34.68
C LEU A 161 21.42 5.77 -36.11
N LEU A 162 20.41 5.90 -36.97
CA LEU A 162 20.47 5.43 -38.35
C LEU A 162 20.93 6.51 -39.34
N ASN A 163 21.06 7.76 -38.88
CA ASN A 163 21.46 8.91 -39.69
C ASN A 163 20.52 9.16 -40.88
N VAL A 164 19.21 9.10 -40.61
CA VAL A 164 18.10 9.28 -41.56
C VAL A 164 17.11 10.34 -41.04
N ASP A 165 16.10 10.71 -41.85
CA ASP A 165 15.06 11.67 -41.49
C ASP A 165 13.63 11.09 -41.44
N PHE A 166 13.50 9.76 -41.56
CA PHE A 166 12.22 9.07 -41.67
C PHE A 166 11.37 9.17 -40.39
N GLY A 167 11.98 9.11 -39.21
CA GLY A 167 11.28 9.24 -37.94
C GLY A 167 10.67 10.64 -37.76
N GLY A 168 11.39 11.68 -38.19
CA GLY A 168 10.90 13.05 -38.25
C GLY A 168 9.68 13.22 -39.17
N LYS A 169 9.72 12.63 -40.36
CA LYS A 169 8.59 12.62 -41.31
C LYS A 169 7.39 11.86 -40.76
N TRP A 170 7.60 10.65 -40.26
CA TRP A 170 6.55 9.83 -39.69
C TRP A 170 5.86 10.51 -38.51
N ARG A 171 6.62 11.19 -37.63
CA ARG A 171 6.07 12.01 -36.53
C ARG A 171 5.12 13.08 -37.03
N ALA A 172 5.53 13.84 -38.04
CA ALA A 172 4.75 14.94 -38.59
C ALA A 172 3.44 14.44 -39.23
N GLU A 173 3.50 13.29 -39.91
CA GLU A 173 2.35 12.70 -40.60
C GLU A 173 1.36 12.02 -39.63
N HIS A 174 1.84 11.35 -38.58
CA HIS A 174 1.02 10.48 -37.73
C HIS A 174 0.83 10.98 -36.30
N VAL A 175 1.87 11.50 -35.65
CA VAL A 175 1.84 11.87 -34.22
C VAL A 175 1.33 13.30 -34.04
N ASP A 176 1.85 14.24 -34.82
CA ASP A 176 1.48 15.66 -34.72
C ASP A 176 0.03 15.90 -35.18
N THR A 177 -0.53 14.99 -36.00
CA THR A 177 -1.93 14.98 -36.45
C THR A 177 -2.84 14.07 -35.61
N ALA A 178 -2.29 13.33 -34.65
CA ALA A 178 -3.04 12.34 -33.88
C ALA A 178 -4.15 12.98 -33.04
N ILE A 179 -5.25 12.23 -32.84
CA ILE A 179 -6.39 12.67 -32.03
C ILE A 179 -5.96 12.99 -30.60
N PHE A 180 -5.08 12.15 -30.04
CA PHE A 180 -4.61 12.36 -28.67
C PHE A 180 -3.80 13.64 -28.48
N HIS A 181 -3.26 14.25 -29.54
CA HIS A 181 -2.47 15.48 -29.46
C HIS A 181 -3.25 16.73 -29.91
N THR A 182 -4.00 16.61 -31.02
CA THR A 182 -4.65 17.76 -31.67
C THR A 182 -5.90 18.28 -30.94
N ARG A 183 -6.63 17.42 -30.22
CA ARG A 183 -7.84 17.84 -29.50
C ARG A 183 -7.51 18.51 -28.17
N LYS A 184 -7.81 19.81 -28.10
CA LYS A 184 -7.73 20.65 -26.88
C LYS A 184 -8.97 20.56 -25.98
N ASP A 185 -9.81 19.55 -26.18
CA ASP A 185 -11.03 19.35 -25.37
C ASP A 185 -10.69 19.16 -23.89
N ILE A 186 -9.53 18.55 -23.59
CA ILE A 186 -9.05 18.34 -22.22
C ILE A 186 -8.76 19.67 -21.51
N ASP A 187 -8.05 20.60 -22.17
CA ASP A 187 -7.75 21.93 -21.63
C ASP A 187 -9.03 22.72 -21.38
N ARG A 188 -10.01 22.59 -22.28
CA ARG A 188 -11.32 23.21 -22.13
C ARG A 188 -12.08 22.66 -20.92
N LEU A 189 -12.12 21.34 -20.75
CA LEU A 189 -12.77 20.69 -19.61
C LEU A 189 -12.11 21.07 -18.27
N ILE A 190 -10.77 21.20 -18.24
CA ILE A 190 -10.04 21.65 -17.05
C ILE A 190 -10.49 23.08 -16.68
N ALA A 191 -10.46 24.00 -17.65
CA ALA A 191 -10.86 25.39 -17.43
C ALA A 191 -12.34 25.53 -17.00
N GLU A 192 -13.25 24.79 -17.64
CA GLU A 192 -14.67 24.78 -17.28
C GLU A 192 -14.88 24.23 -15.86
N THR A 193 -14.15 23.18 -15.48
CA THR A 193 -14.20 22.60 -14.12
C THR A 193 -13.71 23.58 -13.07
N GLU A 194 -12.59 24.27 -13.31
CA GLU A 194 -12.09 25.32 -12.40
C GLU A 194 -13.10 26.45 -12.22
N ALA A 195 -13.76 26.86 -13.31
CA ALA A 195 -14.77 27.90 -13.29
C ALA A 195 -16.00 27.50 -12.47
N VAL A 196 -16.52 26.27 -12.67
CA VAL A 196 -17.67 25.73 -11.91
C VAL A 196 -17.34 25.65 -10.42
N VAL A 197 -16.19 25.08 -10.05
CA VAL A 197 -15.83 24.94 -8.63
C VAL A 197 -15.61 26.30 -7.97
N THR A 198 -14.97 27.24 -8.68
CA THR A 198 -14.74 28.59 -8.16
C THR A 198 -16.06 29.35 -7.96
N ARG A 199 -16.91 29.39 -8.99
CA ARG A 199 -18.15 30.17 -8.98
C ARG A 199 -19.21 29.55 -8.07
N ASP A 200 -19.46 28.25 -8.24
CA ASP A 200 -20.66 27.60 -7.73
C ASP A 200 -20.42 26.84 -6.40
N LEU A 201 -19.18 26.44 -6.11
CA LEU A 201 -18.84 25.68 -4.90
C LEU A 201 -18.05 26.48 -3.86
N GLU A 202 -17.18 27.39 -4.26
CA GLU A 202 -16.35 28.21 -3.34
C GLU A 202 -16.70 29.71 -3.39
N HIS A 203 -17.89 30.06 -3.89
CA HIS A 203 -18.46 31.42 -3.81
C HIS A 203 -17.57 32.53 -4.39
N GLY A 204 -16.81 32.22 -5.45
CA GLY A 204 -15.91 33.14 -6.13
C GLY A 204 -14.47 33.16 -5.59
N ASP A 205 -14.16 32.42 -4.51
CA ASP A 205 -12.80 32.35 -3.97
C ASP A 205 -11.93 31.36 -4.78
N ARG A 206 -11.22 31.89 -5.78
CA ARG A 206 -10.32 31.11 -6.63
C ARG A 206 -9.19 30.46 -5.83
N GLN A 207 -8.63 31.12 -4.80
CA GLN A 207 -7.52 30.54 -4.05
C GLN A 207 -7.96 29.30 -3.27
N ARG A 208 -9.14 29.37 -2.65
CA ARG A 208 -9.73 28.25 -1.93
C ARG A 208 -10.18 27.13 -2.87
N ALA A 209 -10.73 27.46 -4.03
CA ALA A 209 -11.07 26.50 -5.08
C ALA A 209 -9.83 25.77 -5.59
N MET A 210 -8.77 26.50 -5.96
CA MET A 210 -7.53 25.88 -6.45
C MET A 210 -6.81 25.09 -5.35
N LYS A 211 -6.81 25.54 -4.09
CA LYS A 211 -6.26 24.75 -2.97
C LYS A 211 -7.05 23.45 -2.73
N ARG A 212 -8.33 23.43 -3.07
CA ARG A 212 -9.15 22.22 -3.00
C ARG A 212 -8.94 21.33 -4.22
N LEU A 213 -8.86 21.88 -5.43
CA LEU A 213 -8.72 21.13 -6.68
C LEU A 213 -7.32 20.57 -6.87
N ARG A 214 -6.29 21.38 -6.58
CA ARG A 214 -4.90 20.95 -6.67
C ARG A 214 -4.63 19.98 -5.55
N VAL A 215 -4.33 18.76 -5.92
CA VAL A 215 -3.77 17.79 -4.99
C VAL A 215 -2.32 18.21 -4.76
N PRO A 216 -1.87 18.37 -3.50
CA PRO A 216 -0.45 18.54 -3.22
C PRO A 216 0.33 17.43 -3.92
N PRO A 217 1.49 17.70 -4.54
CA PRO A 217 2.31 16.64 -5.10
C PRO A 217 2.55 15.60 -4.00
N LEU A 218 2.15 14.34 -4.22
CA LEU A 218 2.33 13.27 -3.24
C LEU A 218 3.80 12.89 -3.02
N GLY A 219 4.72 13.53 -3.73
CA GLY A 219 6.03 13.82 -3.18
C GLY A 219 5.93 14.95 -2.16
N GLU A 220 5.14 14.79 -1.08
CA GLU A 220 5.41 15.59 0.11
C GLU A 220 6.87 15.25 0.44
N GLN A 221 7.76 16.23 0.30
CA GLN A 221 9.04 16.14 0.98
C GLN A 221 8.69 16.03 2.45
N LEU A 222 8.56 14.80 2.92
CA LEU A 222 8.31 14.48 4.32
C LEU A 222 9.30 15.34 5.10
N SER A 223 8.77 16.11 6.05
CA SER A 223 9.59 17.05 6.80
C SER A 223 10.88 16.32 7.23
N PRO A 224 12.08 16.85 6.92
CA PRO A 224 13.33 16.21 7.29
C PRO A 224 13.38 15.83 8.78
N TRP A 225 12.63 16.56 9.60
CA TRP A 225 12.40 16.30 11.00
C TRP A 225 11.73 14.95 11.32
N ILE A 226 10.77 14.50 10.52
CA ILE A 226 10.11 13.20 10.71
C ILE A 226 11.11 12.08 10.43
N THR A 227 11.87 12.20 9.34
CA THR A 227 12.91 11.21 9.00
C THR A 227 13.98 11.15 10.10
N PHE A 228 14.40 12.30 10.63
CA PHE A 228 15.32 12.37 11.77
C PHE A 228 14.75 11.68 13.02
N LYS A 229 13.50 11.99 13.40
CA LYS A 229 12.83 11.37 14.55
C LYS A 229 12.72 9.85 14.41
N VAL A 230 12.31 9.36 13.24
CA VAL A 230 12.23 7.93 12.95
C VAL A 230 13.60 7.29 13.13
N GLY A 231 14.65 7.88 12.58
CA GLY A 231 16.03 7.39 12.75
C GLY A 231 16.48 7.38 14.21
N LEU A 232 16.25 8.48 14.94
CA LEU A 232 16.61 8.62 16.35
C LEU A 232 15.88 7.59 17.23
N PHE A 233 14.56 7.48 17.11
CA PHE A 233 13.77 6.55 17.90
C PHE A 233 14.03 5.09 17.53
N SER A 234 14.26 4.79 16.25
CA SER A 234 14.67 3.43 15.83
C SER A 234 16.02 3.05 16.41
N GLY A 235 17.02 3.94 16.35
CA GLY A 235 18.35 3.69 16.91
C GLY A 235 18.30 3.50 18.43
N ALA A 236 17.56 4.36 19.13
CA ALA A 236 17.35 4.23 20.57
C ALA A 236 16.61 2.92 20.92
N PHE A 237 15.62 2.51 20.13
CA PHE A 237 14.89 1.26 20.35
C PHE A 237 15.80 0.05 20.21
N VAL A 238 16.65 0.00 19.18
CA VAL A 238 17.62 -1.09 19.00
C VAL A 238 18.56 -1.19 20.20
N ILE A 239 19.10 -0.06 20.68
CA ILE A 239 19.99 -0.04 21.84
C ILE A 239 19.27 -0.55 23.10
N LEU A 240 18.06 -0.07 23.37
CA LEU A 240 17.29 -0.51 24.54
C LEU A 240 16.85 -1.97 24.43
N PHE A 241 16.52 -2.44 23.23
CA PHE A 241 16.15 -3.84 22.99
C PHE A 241 17.33 -4.78 23.27
N ILE A 242 18.54 -4.41 22.83
CA ILE A 242 19.78 -5.14 23.17
C ILE A 242 20.00 -5.12 24.69
N ALA A 243 19.79 -3.97 25.35
CA ALA A 243 19.90 -3.87 26.81
C ALA A 243 18.89 -4.80 27.52
N VAL A 244 17.64 -4.87 27.04
CA VAL A 244 16.62 -5.81 27.55
C VAL A 244 17.13 -7.25 27.45
N ILE A 245 17.66 -7.66 26.30
CA ILE A 245 18.19 -9.03 26.09
C ILE A 245 19.33 -9.32 27.09
N LEU A 246 20.32 -8.43 27.17
CA LEU A 246 21.48 -8.62 28.05
C LEU A 246 21.09 -8.69 29.53
N SER A 247 20.14 -7.84 29.95
CA SER A 247 19.62 -7.84 31.33
C SER A 247 18.74 -9.04 31.62
N ALA A 248 17.92 -9.48 30.65
CA ALA A 248 17.10 -10.68 30.76
C ALA A 248 17.95 -11.95 30.95
N MET A 249 19.08 -12.07 30.24
CA MET A 249 20.00 -13.20 30.38
C MET A 249 20.59 -13.34 31.80
N ARG A 250 20.66 -12.24 32.56
CA ARG A 250 21.22 -12.19 33.93
C ARG A 250 20.15 -12.25 35.03
N TYR A 251 18.87 -12.27 34.67
CA TYR A 251 17.78 -12.22 35.64
C TYR A 251 17.60 -13.56 36.36
N LYS A 252 17.60 -13.54 37.69
CA LYS A 252 17.66 -14.76 38.53
C LYS A 252 16.29 -15.35 38.89
N LYS A 253 15.22 -14.55 38.97
CA LYS A 253 13.88 -15.01 39.37
C LYS A 253 13.13 -15.65 38.18
N LYS A 254 13.33 -16.95 37.96
CA LYS A 254 12.80 -17.67 36.78
C LYS A 254 11.27 -17.64 36.66
N ASP A 255 10.52 -17.71 37.76
CA ASP A 255 9.05 -17.75 37.71
C ASP A 255 8.44 -16.39 37.34
N ASN A 256 8.97 -15.31 37.94
CA ASN A 256 8.62 -13.94 37.56
C ASN A 256 8.92 -13.68 36.07
N TRP A 257 10.03 -14.20 35.55
CA TRP A 257 10.39 -14.07 34.14
C TRP A 257 9.42 -14.78 33.19
N LYS A 258 8.95 -15.99 33.52
CA LYS A 258 7.97 -16.70 32.69
C LYS A 258 6.65 -15.92 32.56
N VAL A 259 6.15 -15.39 33.67
CA VAL A 259 4.95 -14.54 33.69
C VAL A 259 5.18 -13.26 32.87
N LEU A 260 6.35 -12.63 33.03
CA LEU A 260 6.73 -11.44 32.28
C LEU A 260 6.69 -11.68 30.77
N CYS A 261 7.31 -12.76 30.30
CA CYS A 261 7.32 -13.10 28.87
C CYS A 261 5.90 -13.22 28.32
N ARG A 262 4.97 -13.85 29.05
CA ARG A 262 3.57 -13.97 28.62
C ARG A 262 2.86 -12.62 28.56
N ILE A 263 3.08 -11.76 29.56
CA ILE A 263 2.44 -10.43 29.62
C ILE A 263 2.97 -9.50 28.52
N TYR A 264 4.28 -9.48 28.25
CA TYR A 264 4.87 -8.55 27.28
C TYR A 264 4.89 -9.07 25.83
N ARG A 265 4.64 -10.36 25.60
CA ARG A 265 4.59 -10.96 24.26
C ARG A 265 3.47 -10.37 23.42
N GLY A 266 2.24 -10.32 23.91
CA GLY A 266 1.11 -9.73 23.16
C GLY A 266 1.38 -8.31 22.64
N PRO A 267 1.81 -7.36 23.50
CA PRO A 267 2.20 -6.02 23.05
C PRO A 267 3.39 -5.99 22.11
N LEU A 268 4.39 -6.86 22.30
CA LEU A 268 5.53 -6.97 21.38
C LEU A 268 5.06 -7.37 19.97
N LEU A 269 4.17 -8.36 19.85
CA LEU A 269 3.59 -8.77 18.56
C LEU A 269 2.82 -7.63 17.89
N MET A 270 2.15 -6.78 18.66
CA MET A 270 1.47 -5.59 18.12
C MET A 270 2.47 -4.55 17.60
N ILE A 271 3.58 -4.34 18.31
CA ILE A 271 4.67 -3.44 17.89
C ILE A 271 5.33 -3.98 16.61
N GLU A 272 5.64 -5.28 16.57
CA GLU A 272 6.15 -5.97 15.39
C GLU A 272 5.20 -5.82 14.19
N PHE A 273 3.90 -6.06 14.40
CA PHE A 273 2.89 -5.87 13.36
C PHE A 273 2.90 -4.44 12.81
N LEU A 274 3.03 -3.41 13.66
CA LEU A 274 3.10 -2.02 13.19
C LEU A 274 4.38 -1.72 12.39
N PHE A 275 5.54 -2.27 12.79
CA PHE A 275 6.77 -2.17 12.00
C PHE A 275 6.60 -2.79 10.62
N LEU A 276 6.10 -4.02 10.57
CA LEU A 276 5.84 -4.75 9.33
C LEU A 276 4.77 -4.06 8.46
N MET A 277 3.76 -3.44 9.08
CA MET A 277 2.78 -2.63 8.38
C MET A 277 3.42 -1.37 7.75
N GLY A 278 4.35 -0.73 8.45
CA GLY A 278 5.13 0.39 7.88
C GLY A 278 5.92 -0.03 6.63
N ILE A 279 6.53 -1.21 6.65
CA ILE A 279 7.23 -1.80 5.50
C ILE A 279 6.25 -2.15 4.37
N ASN A 280 5.08 -2.71 4.69
CA ASN A 280 4.01 -2.97 3.71
C ASN A 280 3.60 -1.69 2.98
N VAL A 281 3.32 -0.60 3.70
CA VAL A 281 2.94 0.70 3.11
C VAL A 281 4.05 1.24 2.22
N TYR A 282 5.31 1.15 2.66
CA TYR A 282 6.46 1.54 1.85
C TYR A 282 6.57 0.70 0.56
N GLY A 283 6.42 -0.63 0.66
CA GLY A 283 6.51 -1.52 -0.48
C GLY A 283 5.35 -1.34 -1.48
N TRP A 284 4.12 -1.09 -0.99
CA TRP A 284 2.98 -0.76 -1.85
C TRP A 284 3.20 0.56 -2.57
N ARG A 285 3.65 1.59 -1.86
CA ARG A 285 3.92 2.91 -2.46
C ARG A 285 5.02 2.85 -3.51
N SER A 286 6.14 2.17 -3.22
CA SER A 286 7.27 2.03 -4.15
C SER A 286 6.93 1.17 -5.37
N SER A 287 6.04 0.19 -5.23
CA SER A 287 5.61 -0.68 -6.35
C SER A 287 4.45 -0.10 -7.17
N GLY A 288 3.85 1.00 -6.72
CA GLY A 288 2.70 1.65 -7.37
C GLY A 288 1.35 1.00 -7.05
N VAL A 289 1.24 0.23 -5.97
CA VAL A 289 -0.03 -0.35 -5.49
C VAL A 289 -0.80 0.71 -4.70
N ASN A 290 -1.97 1.11 -5.20
CA ASN A 290 -2.80 2.16 -4.60
C ASN A 290 -3.57 1.66 -3.34
N HIS A 291 -2.85 1.50 -2.25
CA HIS A 291 -3.40 1.08 -0.96
C HIS A 291 -4.39 2.09 -0.37
N VAL A 292 -4.22 3.39 -0.63
CA VAL A 292 -5.12 4.45 -0.16
C VAL A 292 -6.53 4.21 -0.70
N LEU A 293 -6.65 3.94 -2.01
CA LEU A 293 -7.93 3.61 -2.64
C LEU A 293 -8.51 2.29 -2.12
N ILE A 294 -7.69 1.24 -2.04
CA ILE A 294 -8.15 -0.10 -1.64
C ILE A 294 -8.75 -0.09 -0.22
N PHE A 295 -8.14 0.68 0.68
CA PHE A 295 -8.64 0.85 2.05
C PHE A 295 -9.69 1.97 2.19
N GLU A 296 -10.06 2.65 1.10
CA GLU A 296 -10.98 3.79 1.09
C GLU A 296 -10.54 4.89 2.08
N LEU A 297 -9.24 5.15 2.14
CA LEU A 297 -8.64 6.19 2.99
C LEU A 297 -8.73 7.56 2.30
N ASP A 298 -8.78 8.63 3.10
CA ASP A 298 -8.74 9.99 2.58
C ASP A 298 -7.33 10.29 1.99
N PRO A 299 -7.21 10.59 0.68
CA PRO A 299 -5.92 10.88 0.05
C PRO A 299 -5.19 12.10 0.64
N ARG A 300 -5.92 12.98 1.32
CA ARG A 300 -5.34 14.20 1.94
C ARG A 300 -4.91 13.98 3.37
N ASN A 301 -5.40 12.92 4.01
CA ASN A 301 -5.23 12.68 5.43
C ASN A 301 -5.10 11.19 5.70
N HIS A 302 -4.02 10.61 5.18
CA HIS A 302 -3.60 9.25 5.49
C HIS A 302 -2.22 9.25 6.15
N LEU A 303 -1.92 8.18 6.88
CA LEU A 303 -0.59 7.98 7.44
C LEU A 303 0.38 7.60 6.32
N SER A 304 1.58 8.16 6.36
CA SER A 304 2.70 7.69 5.54
C SER A 304 3.43 6.54 6.24
N GLU A 305 4.25 5.83 5.50
CA GLU A 305 5.12 4.76 5.99
C GLU A 305 5.99 5.22 7.18
N GLN A 306 6.56 6.42 7.10
CA GLN A 306 7.40 6.98 8.17
C GLN A 306 6.59 7.25 9.44
N HIS A 307 5.36 7.72 9.33
CA HIS A 307 4.50 7.97 10.49
C HIS A 307 4.13 6.67 11.22
N ILE A 308 3.90 5.58 10.48
CA ILE A 308 3.61 4.26 11.06
C ILE A 308 4.86 3.73 11.81
N ILE A 309 6.04 3.83 11.20
CA ILE A 309 7.30 3.43 11.82
C ILE A 309 7.65 4.31 13.03
N GLU A 310 7.39 5.62 12.97
CA GLU A 310 7.54 6.53 14.12
C GLU A 310 6.69 6.07 15.31
N MET A 311 5.42 5.72 15.08
CA MET A 311 4.56 5.20 16.15
C MET A 311 5.06 3.84 16.67
N ALA A 312 5.45 2.93 15.79
CA ALA A 312 5.97 1.61 16.17
C ALA A 312 7.24 1.73 17.04
N THR A 313 8.17 2.60 16.65
CA THR A 313 9.42 2.84 17.39
C THR A 313 9.19 3.49 18.74
N ILE A 314 8.29 4.48 18.84
CA ILE A 314 7.92 5.10 20.13
C ILE A 314 7.29 4.06 21.06
N LEU A 315 6.36 3.23 20.56
CA LEU A 315 5.76 2.16 21.37
C LEU A 315 6.81 1.11 21.77
N GLY A 316 7.73 0.76 20.88
CA GLY A 316 8.87 -0.12 21.17
C GLY A 316 9.81 0.43 22.24
N LEU A 317 10.09 1.74 22.23
CA LEU A 317 10.87 2.41 23.27
C LEU A 317 10.19 2.30 24.62
N VAL A 318 8.91 2.64 24.70
CA VAL A 318 8.14 2.57 25.95
C VAL A 318 8.05 1.11 26.44
N TRP A 319 7.87 0.15 25.54
CA TRP A 319 7.91 -1.29 25.85
C TRP A 319 9.26 -1.71 26.43
N SER A 320 10.36 -1.29 25.83
CA SER A 320 11.72 -1.65 26.28
C SER A 320 12.05 -1.01 27.63
N MET A 321 11.72 0.27 27.80
CA MET A 321 11.86 0.96 29.10
C MET A 321 11.02 0.29 30.17
N SER A 322 9.84 -0.22 29.82
CA SER A 322 8.98 -0.94 30.73
C SER A 322 9.59 -2.26 31.18
N ILE A 323 10.13 -3.07 30.27
CA ILE A 323 10.81 -4.30 30.68
C ILE A 323 12.07 -4.01 31.50
N LEU A 324 12.85 -2.98 31.15
CA LEU A 324 14.01 -2.59 31.95
C LEU A 324 13.60 -2.13 33.35
N GLY A 325 12.52 -1.35 33.48
CA GLY A 325 11.97 -0.97 34.78
C GLY A 325 11.56 -2.17 35.63
N PHE A 326 11.02 -3.23 35.02
CA PHE A 326 10.75 -4.49 35.69
C PHE A 326 12.04 -5.21 36.11
N LEU A 327 13.02 -5.32 35.21
CA LEU A 327 14.27 -6.06 35.47
C LEU A 327 15.14 -5.40 36.55
N TYR A 328 15.07 -4.07 36.66
CA TYR A 328 15.77 -3.26 37.67
C TYR A 328 14.85 -2.83 38.83
N SER A 329 13.71 -3.48 39.02
CA SER A 329 12.72 -3.16 40.07
C SER A 329 13.34 -3.07 41.47
N ASP A 330 14.25 -4.00 41.78
CA ASP A 330 14.92 -4.08 43.08
C ASP A 330 15.84 -2.87 43.32
N THR A 331 16.47 -2.35 42.26
CA THR A 331 17.30 -1.13 42.34
C THR A 331 16.45 0.13 42.41
N LEU A 332 15.29 0.13 41.75
CA LEU A 332 14.36 1.28 41.74
C LEU A 332 13.47 1.36 42.99
N GLY A 333 13.39 0.29 43.79
CA GLY A 333 12.52 0.22 44.96
C GLY A 333 11.02 0.19 44.60
N ILE A 334 10.67 -0.19 43.37
CA ILE A 334 9.29 -0.24 42.86
C ILE A 334 8.92 -1.72 42.67
N PRO A 335 7.71 -2.17 43.06
CA PRO A 335 7.29 -3.53 42.81
C PRO A 335 7.28 -3.85 41.30
N PRO A 336 7.92 -4.97 40.86
CA PRO A 336 8.11 -5.28 39.44
C PRO A 336 6.81 -5.29 38.63
N PHE A 337 5.71 -5.84 39.16
CA PHE A 337 4.45 -5.95 38.43
C PHE A 337 3.66 -4.63 38.28
N VAL A 338 4.12 -3.52 38.87
CA VAL A 338 3.55 -2.19 38.59
C VAL A 338 3.85 -1.77 37.15
N GLN A 339 5.02 -2.16 36.64
CA GLN A 339 5.55 -1.69 35.36
C GLN A 339 4.76 -2.23 34.14
N PRO A 340 4.40 -3.53 34.05
CA PRO A 340 3.49 -4.00 33.01
C PRO A 340 2.10 -3.37 33.09
N MET A 341 1.54 -3.18 34.29
CA MET A 341 0.24 -2.52 34.46
C MET A 341 0.26 -1.07 33.94
N LEU A 342 1.29 -0.30 34.29
CA LEU A 342 1.49 1.06 33.80
C LEU A 342 1.60 1.11 32.28
N PHE A 343 2.30 0.14 31.68
CA PHE A 343 2.44 0.06 30.23
C PHE A 343 1.12 -0.21 29.51
N TYR A 344 0.33 -1.20 29.98
CA TYR A 344 -0.99 -1.46 29.42
C TYR A 344 -1.94 -0.26 29.60
N ALA A 345 -1.88 0.43 30.74
CA ALA A 345 -2.63 1.66 30.97
C ALA A 345 -2.22 2.76 29.97
N LEU A 346 -0.92 2.94 29.70
CA LEU A 346 -0.42 3.90 28.72
C LEU A 346 -0.88 3.55 27.29
N LEU A 347 -0.87 2.27 26.90
CA LEU A 347 -1.41 1.82 25.61
C LEU A 347 -2.90 2.13 25.48
N ALA A 348 -3.69 1.85 26.51
CA ALA A 348 -5.12 2.15 26.54
C ALA A 348 -5.39 3.66 26.47
N LEU A 349 -4.66 4.45 27.27
CA LEU A 349 -4.75 5.91 27.25
C LEU A 349 -4.40 6.46 25.87
N PHE A 350 -3.35 5.97 25.22
CA PHE A 350 -3.00 6.36 23.86
C PHE A 350 -4.14 6.06 22.89
N LEU A 351 -4.62 4.81 22.86
CA LEU A 351 -5.60 4.35 21.87
C LEU A 351 -6.95 5.07 22.02
N PHE A 352 -7.45 5.21 23.25
CA PHE A 352 -8.78 5.78 23.55
C PHE A 352 -8.77 7.29 23.81
N ASN A 353 -7.61 7.97 23.70
CA ASN A 353 -7.50 9.42 23.92
C ASN A 353 -8.45 10.19 22.97
N PRO A 354 -9.46 10.92 23.49
CA PRO A 354 -10.42 11.66 22.68
C PRO A 354 -9.89 13.01 22.17
N THR A 355 -8.74 13.47 22.68
CA THR A 355 -8.17 14.76 22.24
C THR A 355 -7.62 14.66 20.81
N LYS A 356 -7.67 15.77 20.06
CA LYS A 356 -7.14 15.89 18.68
C LYS A 356 -5.59 15.84 18.59
N THR A 357 -4.94 15.23 19.57
CA THR A 357 -3.49 15.06 19.65
C THR A 357 -3.10 13.64 19.20
N LEU A 358 -1.80 13.38 18.98
CA LEU A 358 -1.23 12.04 18.76
C LEU A 358 -1.83 11.20 17.60
N ARG A 359 -2.23 11.84 16.49
CA ARG A 359 -2.89 11.19 15.32
C ARG A 359 -4.30 10.66 15.61
N HIS A 360 -5.15 11.54 16.17
CA HIS A 360 -6.56 11.28 16.48
C HIS A 360 -7.34 10.54 15.37
N GLU A 361 -7.30 11.04 14.12
CA GLU A 361 -8.06 10.47 13.00
C GLU A 361 -7.71 9.00 12.75
N ALA A 362 -6.42 8.65 12.78
CA ALA A 362 -5.97 7.27 12.59
C ALA A 362 -6.42 6.35 13.73
N ARG A 363 -6.33 6.80 15.00
CA ARG A 363 -6.77 5.99 16.14
C ARG A 363 -8.26 5.70 16.09
N PHE A 364 -9.08 6.73 15.82
CA PHE A 364 -10.53 6.56 15.72
C PHE A 364 -10.96 5.81 14.47
N TRP A 365 -10.19 5.89 13.38
CA TRP A 365 -10.37 4.98 12.24
C TRP A 365 -10.14 3.52 12.65
N THR A 366 -9.02 3.21 13.32
CA THR A 366 -8.72 1.86 13.81
C THR A 366 -9.80 1.36 14.78
N LEU A 367 -10.22 2.18 15.75
CA LEU A 367 -11.30 1.83 16.69
C LEU A 367 -12.63 1.58 15.99
N ARG A 368 -12.97 2.38 14.97
CA ARG A 368 -14.20 2.20 14.19
C ARG A 368 -14.17 0.89 13.41
N VAL A 369 -13.07 0.58 12.74
CA VAL A 369 -12.92 -0.68 11.98
C VAL A 369 -12.96 -1.88 12.93
N LEU A 370 -12.19 -1.85 14.04
CA LEU A 370 -12.23 -2.89 15.07
C LEU A 370 -13.64 -3.07 15.66
N GLY A 371 -14.35 -1.98 15.93
CA GLY A 371 -15.74 -2.02 16.40
C GLY A 371 -16.68 -2.73 15.41
N ARG A 372 -16.54 -2.47 14.09
CA ARG A 372 -17.32 -3.18 13.07
C ARG A 372 -16.94 -4.66 12.97
N VAL A 373 -15.67 -5.00 13.16
CA VAL A 373 -15.19 -6.39 13.18
C VAL A 373 -15.78 -7.15 14.38
N PHE A 374 -15.67 -6.60 15.59
CA PHE A 374 -16.16 -7.23 16.81
C PHE A 374 -17.69 -7.34 16.85
N CYS A 375 -18.39 -6.39 16.24
CA CYS A 375 -19.84 -6.41 16.11
C CYS A 375 -20.34 -7.07 14.80
N ALA A 376 -19.51 -7.85 14.10
CA ALA A 376 -20.01 -8.69 13.02
C ALA A 376 -21.06 -9.69 13.59
N PRO A 377 -22.20 -9.93 12.91
CA PRO A 377 -22.53 -9.61 11.51
C PRO A 377 -23.39 -8.35 11.30
N PHE A 378 -23.47 -7.43 12.28
CA PHE A 378 -24.47 -6.36 12.27
C PHE A 378 -24.20 -5.24 11.26
N PHE A 379 -22.94 -5.03 10.87
CA PHE A 379 -22.52 -3.98 9.94
C PHE A 379 -22.25 -4.51 8.53
N TYR A 380 -22.28 -3.60 7.54
CA TYR A 380 -21.76 -3.88 6.20
C TYR A 380 -20.24 -4.10 6.28
N VAL A 381 -19.73 -5.05 5.49
CA VAL A 381 -18.32 -5.48 5.54
C VAL A 381 -17.57 -4.95 4.33
N GLY A 382 -16.77 -3.91 4.54
CA GLY A 382 -15.85 -3.36 3.53
C GLY A 382 -14.51 -4.08 3.48
N PHE A 383 -13.62 -3.66 2.56
CA PHE A 383 -12.28 -4.23 2.41
C PHE A 383 -11.46 -4.14 3.70
N ALA A 384 -11.40 -2.95 4.30
CA ALA A 384 -10.67 -2.73 5.56
C ALA A 384 -11.16 -3.62 6.71
N ASP A 385 -12.46 -3.87 6.81
CA ASP A 385 -13.05 -4.66 7.90
C ASP A 385 -12.63 -6.13 7.83
N PHE A 386 -12.72 -6.73 6.63
CA PHE A 386 -12.29 -8.12 6.49
C PHE A 386 -10.77 -8.22 6.49
N TRP A 387 -10.04 -7.28 5.86
CA TRP A 387 -8.57 -7.28 5.88
C TRP A 387 -8.04 -7.24 7.30
N LEU A 388 -8.56 -6.36 8.16
CA LEU A 388 -8.14 -6.27 9.56
C LEU A 388 -8.46 -7.54 10.33
N ALA A 389 -9.63 -8.14 10.10
CA ALA A 389 -10.00 -9.39 10.73
C ALA A 389 -9.11 -10.58 10.31
N ASP A 390 -8.50 -10.56 9.12
CA ASP A 390 -7.44 -11.54 8.77
C ASP A 390 -6.16 -11.31 9.58
N GLN A 391 -5.78 -10.06 9.81
CA GLN A 391 -4.63 -9.75 10.67
C GLN A 391 -4.87 -10.27 12.10
N LEU A 392 -6.10 -10.14 12.62
CA LEU A 392 -6.46 -10.64 13.94
C LEU A 392 -6.33 -12.17 14.07
N ASN A 393 -6.51 -12.94 12.98
CA ASN A 393 -6.31 -14.40 13.03
C ASN A 393 -4.84 -14.76 13.29
N SER A 394 -3.92 -13.99 12.70
CA SER A 394 -2.47 -14.13 12.95
C SER A 394 -2.05 -13.52 14.29
N LEU A 395 -2.85 -12.60 14.85
CA LEU A 395 -2.65 -11.99 16.18
C LEU A 395 -3.48 -12.65 17.30
N HIS A 396 -3.99 -13.87 17.12
CA HIS A 396 -4.81 -14.54 18.15
C HIS A 396 -4.05 -14.71 19.49
N THR A 397 -2.72 -14.86 19.46
CA THR A 397 -1.87 -14.90 20.66
C THR A 397 -1.99 -13.62 21.50
N VAL A 398 -2.22 -12.46 20.88
CA VAL A 398 -2.44 -11.20 21.61
C VAL A 398 -3.71 -11.27 22.47
N PHE A 399 -4.78 -11.91 21.97
CA PHE A 399 -6.01 -12.11 22.73
C PHE A 399 -5.79 -13.05 23.93
N LEU A 400 -5.04 -14.14 23.71
CA LEU A 400 -4.66 -15.06 24.78
C LEU A 400 -3.82 -14.40 25.86
N ASP A 401 -2.79 -13.64 25.46
CA ASP A 401 -1.90 -12.96 26.39
C ASP A 401 -2.63 -11.83 27.13
N PHE A 402 -3.57 -11.15 26.49
CA PHE A 402 -4.43 -10.17 27.15
C PHE A 402 -5.37 -10.82 28.18
N GLN A 403 -5.98 -11.97 27.85
CA GLN A 403 -6.77 -12.74 28.82
C GLN A 403 -5.91 -13.20 30.00
N TYR A 404 -4.68 -13.66 29.74
CA TYR A 404 -3.73 -14.02 30.79
C TYR A 404 -3.36 -12.82 31.67
N PHE A 405 -3.09 -11.65 31.07
CA PHE A 405 -2.82 -10.41 31.79
C PHE A 405 -3.98 -10.06 32.74
N VAL A 406 -5.22 -10.06 32.25
CA VAL A 406 -6.40 -9.76 33.08
C VAL A 406 -6.54 -10.77 34.23
N CYS A 407 -6.40 -12.06 33.96
CA CYS A 407 -6.47 -13.09 35.00
C CYS A 407 -5.36 -12.91 36.05
N PHE A 408 -4.12 -12.63 35.62
CA PHE A 408 -2.98 -12.48 36.52
C PHE A 408 -3.21 -11.36 37.54
N TYR A 409 -3.64 -10.17 37.13
CA TYR A 409 -3.88 -9.06 38.07
C TYR A 409 -5.14 -9.22 38.93
N ILE A 410 -6.07 -10.10 38.55
CA ILE A 410 -7.24 -10.43 39.37
C ILE A 410 -6.87 -11.45 40.46
N GLN A 411 -6.09 -12.47 40.10
CA GLN A 411 -5.80 -13.62 40.98
C GLN A 411 -4.54 -13.42 41.82
N ASN A 412 -3.52 -12.74 41.29
CA ASN A 412 -2.28 -12.53 42.00
C ASN A 412 -2.41 -11.35 42.98
N SER A 413 -2.33 -11.65 44.27
CA SER A 413 -2.44 -10.65 45.34
C SER A 413 -1.15 -9.86 45.58
N SER A 414 0.01 -10.38 45.14
CA SER A 414 1.32 -9.75 45.36
C SER A 414 1.81 -9.00 44.12
N TRP A 415 2.28 -7.76 44.33
CA TRP A 415 2.90 -6.96 43.27
C TRP A 415 4.41 -7.20 43.12
N THR A 416 5.01 -8.06 43.96
CA THR A 416 6.46 -8.34 43.97
C THR A 416 6.84 -9.72 43.44
N ASP A 417 6.09 -10.75 43.81
CA ASP A 417 6.43 -12.13 43.51
C ASP A 417 5.20 -12.89 43.03
N VAL A 418 5.42 -13.86 42.14
CA VAL A 418 4.36 -14.72 41.61
C VAL A 418 4.04 -15.81 42.63
N THR A 419 2.78 -15.93 43.00
CA THR A 419 2.29 -16.99 43.90
C THR A 419 2.10 -18.32 43.18
N ASP A 420 1.49 -18.31 41.99
CA ASP A 420 1.33 -19.48 41.12
C ASP A 420 1.37 -19.07 39.63
N THR A 421 2.30 -19.65 38.88
CA THR A 421 2.49 -19.36 37.45
C THR A 421 1.39 -19.95 36.56
N ASP A 422 0.68 -20.97 37.06
CA ASP A 422 -0.18 -21.82 36.26
C ASP A 422 -1.68 -21.66 36.58
N THR A 423 -2.05 -20.93 37.65
CA THR A 423 -3.47 -20.68 37.99
C THR A 423 -4.26 -20.19 36.78
N CYS A 424 -3.77 -19.17 36.08
CA CYS A 424 -4.46 -18.56 34.93
C CYS A 424 -4.41 -19.39 33.65
N ILE A 425 -3.65 -20.47 33.63
CA ILE A 425 -3.57 -21.43 32.52
C ILE A 425 -4.49 -22.62 32.78
N MET A 426 -4.49 -23.14 34.01
CA MET A 426 -5.16 -24.37 34.39
C MET A 426 -6.58 -24.14 34.92
N ARG A 427 -6.82 -23.05 35.67
CA ARG A 427 -8.14 -22.74 36.26
C ARG A 427 -9.11 -22.13 35.24
N GLU A 428 -8.58 -21.40 34.26
CA GLU A 428 -9.34 -20.78 33.17
C GLU A 428 -9.31 -21.62 31.88
N LEU A 429 -9.03 -22.93 31.98
CA LEU A 429 -8.96 -23.83 30.83
C LEU A 429 -10.25 -23.81 29.99
N SER A 430 -11.39 -23.54 30.62
CA SER A 430 -12.69 -23.41 29.97
C SER A 430 -12.83 -22.14 29.13
N MET A 431 -12.20 -21.02 29.51
CA MET A 431 -12.34 -19.73 28.81
C MET A 431 -11.41 -19.64 27.58
N ARG A 432 -10.20 -20.22 27.67
CA ARG A 432 -9.17 -20.09 26.63
C ARG A 432 -9.62 -20.54 25.22
N PRO A 433 -10.34 -21.67 25.03
CA PRO A 433 -10.86 -22.06 23.73
C PRO A 433 -11.74 -20.99 23.08
N PHE A 434 -12.59 -20.31 23.86
CA PHE A 434 -13.44 -19.24 23.34
C PHE A 434 -12.61 -18.05 22.86
N VAL A 435 -11.58 -17.66 23.61
CA VAL A 435 -10.70 -16.54 23.28
C VAL A 435 -9.90 -16.81 22.01
N VAL A 436 -9.35 -18.03 21.84
CA VAL A 436 -8.63 -18.42 20.61
C VAL A 436 -9.55 -18.40 19.39
N CYS A 437 -10.82 -18.79 19.57
CA CYS A 437 -11.79 -18.81 18.48
C CYS A 437 -12.29 -17.42 18.06
N LEU A 438 -12.08 -16.36 18.86
CA LEU A 438 -12.65 -15.03 18.57
C LEU A 438 -12.26 -14.48 17.19
N PRO A 439 -10.97 -14.45 16.77
CA PRO A 439 -10.62 -13.94 15.45
C PRO A 439 -11.23 -14.73 14.29
N ALA A 440 -11.28 -16.06 14.41
CA ALA A 440 -11.93 -16.93 13.42
C ALA A 440 -13.45 -16.71 13.38
N TRP A 441 -14.06 -16.50 14.55
CA TRP A 441 -15.49 -16.17 14.68
C TRP A 441 -15.85 -14.85 14.00
N PHE A 442 -15.08 -13.79 14.23
CA PHE A 442 -15.33 -12.49 13.58
C PHE A 442 -15.31 -12.64 12.06
N ARG A 443 -14.33 -13.39 11.53
CA ARG A 443 -14.24 -13.66 10.09
C ARG A 443 -15.36 -14.53 9.56
N PHE A 444 -15.73 -15.58 10.28
CA PHE A 444 -16.87 -16.42 9.96
C PHE A 444 -18.17 -15.59 9.85
N ALA A 445 -18.46 -14.77 10.86
CA ALA A 445 -19.63 -13.91 10.90
C ALA A 445 -19.64 -12.88 9.75
N GLN A 446 -18.49 -12.28 9.44
CA GLN A 446 -18.36 -11.39 8.28
C GLN A 446 -18.62 -12.10 6.95
N CYS A 447 -18.14 -13.34 6.78
CA CYS A 447 -18.37 -14.11 5.56
C CYS A 447 -19.86 -14.43 5.36
N LEU A 448 -20.55 -14.83 6.42
CA LEU A 448 -22.01 -15.03 6.39
C LEU A 448 -22.76 -13.74 6.09
N ARG A 449 -22.30 -12.61 6.66
CA ARG A 449 -22.90 -11.30 6.37
C ARG A 449 -22.75 -10.92 4.90
N ARG A 450 -21.57 -11.10 4.32
CA ARG A 450 -21.33 -10.84 2.89
C ARG A 450 -22.19 -11.73 2.01
N TYR A 451 -22.30 -13.02 2.30
CA TYR A 451 -23.22 -13.91 1.60
C TYR A 451 -24.67 -13.43 1.69
N ARG A 452 -25.11 -12.96 2.86
CA ARG A 452 -26.47 -12.45 3.02
C ARG A 452 -26.74 -11.24 2.12
N ASP A 453 -25.76 -10.33 2.04
CA ASP A 453 -25.88 -9.06 1.32
C ASP A 453 -25.72 -9.22 -0.20
N THR A 454 -24.81 -10.09 -0.68
CA THR A 454 -24.55 -10.29 -2.12
C THR A 454 -25.29 -11.48 -2.74
N LYS A 455 -25.71 -12.46 -1.93
CA LYS A 455 -26.25 -13.77 -2.36
C LYS A 455 -25.29 -14.63 -3.17
N GLU A 456 -24.01 -14.26 -3.24
CA GLU A 456 -22.98 -15.03 -3.94
C GLU A 456 -22.42 -16.13 -3.03
N THR A 457 -22.69 -17.39 -3.38
CA THR A 457 -22.20 -18.56 -2.61
C THR A 457 -20.67 -18.64 -2.64
N PHE A 458 -20.07 -18.43 -3.81
CA PHE A 458 -18.64 -18.28 -3.99
C PHE A 458 -18.28 -16.80 -4.17
N PRO A 459 -17.29 -16.25 -3.44
CA PRO A 459 -16.39 -16.94 -2.51
C PRO A 459 -16.91 -17.01 -1.06
N HIS A 460 -18.03 -16.38 -0.72
CA HIS A 460 -18.36 -16.07 0.68
C HIS A 460 -18.62 -17.28 1.57
N LEU A 461 -19.43 -18.25 1.13
CA LEU A 461 -19.79 -19.40 1.95
C LEU A 461 -18.61 -20.36 2.12
N LEU A 462 -17.83 -20.61 1.07
CA LEU A 462 -16.60 -21.41 1.18
C LEU A 462 -15.59 -20.76 2.12
N ASN A 463 -15.49 -19.42 2.09
CA ASN A 463 -14.64 -18.71 3.04
C ASN A 463 -15.15 -18.84 4.47
N ALA A 464 -16.48 -18.86 4.69
CA ALA A 464 -17.04 -19.14 6.01
C ALA A 464 -16.66 -20.56 6.49
N VAL A 465 -16.77 -21.57 5.63
CA VAL A 465 -16.34 -22.94 5.97
C VAL A 465 -14.86 -22.98 6.32
N LYS A 466 -14.01 -22.24 5.58
CA LYS A 466 -12.57 -22.11 5.89
C LYS A 466 -12.32 -21.63 7.32
N TYR A 467 -13.04 -20.61 7.82
CA TYR A 467 -12.84 -20.17 9.21
C TYR A 467 -13.53 -21.10 10.23
N ALA A 468 -14.57 -21.84 9.81
CA ALA A 468 -15.22 -22.82 10.66
C ALA A 468 -14.31 -24.02 10.98
N THR A 469 -13.37 -24.39 10.11
CA THR A 469 -12.40 -25.47 10.40
C THR A 469 -11.56 -25.16 11.64
N SER A 470 -11.24 -23.90 11.90
CA SER A 470 -10.51 -23.47 13.11
C SER A 470 -11.26 -23.81 14.41
N PHE A 471 -12.60 -23.78 14.41
CA PHE A 471 -13.38 -24.16 15.59
C PHE A 471 -13.17 -25.64 15.93
N PHE A 472 -13.19 -26.51 14.92
CA PHE A 472 -12.95 -27.93 15.11
C PHE A 472 -11.52 -28.21 15.58
N VAL A 473 -10.51 -27.49 15.06
CA VAL A 473 -9.12 -27.59 15.55
C VAL A 473 -9.08 -27.29 17.06
N VAL A 474 -9.70 -26.18 17.49
CA VAL A 474 -9.69 -25.76 18.89
C VAL A 474 -10.47 -26.73 19.78
N ILE A 475 -11.63 -27.21 19.34
CA ILE A 475 -12.46 -28.18 20.08
C ILE A 475 -11.68 -29.47 20.31
N PHE A 476 -11.08 -30.05 19.27
CA PHE A 476 -10.33 -31.30 19.42
C PHE A 476 -9.03 -31.12 20.20
N ALA A 477 -8.35 -29.98 20.06
CA ALA A 477 -7.19 -29.64 20.90
C ALA A 477 -7.58 -29.57 22.39
N TYR A 478 -8.71 -28.92 22.70
CA TYR A 478 -9.23 -28.82 24.06
C TYR A 478 -9.60 -30.21 24.64
N LEU A 479 -10.29 -31.04 23.86
CA LEU A 479 -10.64 -32.41 24.28
C LEU A 479 -9.39 -33.28 24.48
N HIS A 480 -8.38 -33.14 23.63
CA HIS A 480 -7.10 -33.80 23.80
C HIS A 480 -6.43 -33.41 25.13
N LEU A 481 -6.34 -32.11 25.44
CA LEU A 481 -5.72 -31.60 26.66
C LEU A 481 -6.49 -32.01 27.92
N THR A 482 -7.82 -31.96 27.90
CA THR A 482 -8.67 -32.26 29.06
C THR A 482 -8.63 -33.75 29.39
N ASN A 483 -8.59 -34.61 28.37
CA ASN A 483 -8.52 -36.06 28.54
C ASN A 483 -7.09 -36.60 28.71
N LYS A 484 -6.06 -35.74 28.71
CA LYS A 484 -4.65 -36.14 28.88
C LYS A 484 -4.42 -36.97 30.15
N LYS A 485 -5.21 -36.76 31.21
CA LYS A 485 -5.07 -37.50 32.48
C LYS A 485 -5.48 -38.98 32.40
N TYR A 486 -6.26 -39.36 31.39
CA TYR A 486 -6.77 -40.73 31.23
C TYR A 486 -5.89 -41.62 30.37
N TYR A 487 -4.84 -41.07 29.73
CA TYR A 487 -3.97 -41.77 28.79
C TYR A 487 -2.51 -41.55 29.17
N ALA A 488 -1.68 -42.58 29.10
CA ALA A 488 -0.27 -42.46 29.45
C ALA A 488 0.53 -41.79 28.33
N LEU A 489 0.17 -42.06 27.07
CA LEU A 489 0.81 -41.50 25.90
C LEU A 489 -0.18 -40.69 25.04
N SER A 490 0.29 -39.60 24.43
CA SER A 490 -0.53 -38.74 23.55
C SER A 490 -1.17 -39.55 22.40
N THR A 491 -0.48 -40.58 21.90
CA THR A 491 -0.94 -41.46 20.82
C THR A 491 -2.01 -42.48 21.21
N GLU A 492 -2.28 -42.65 22.51
CA GLU A 492 -3.40 -43.49 22.98
C GLU A 492 -4.71 -42.70 23.03
N ASN A 493 -4.62 -41.37 23.05
CA ASN A 493 -5.77 -40.48 23.14
C ASN A 493 -6.43 -40.33 21.75
N PRO A 494 -7.68 -40.79 21.54
CA PRO A 494 -8.33 -40.70 20.23
C PRO A 494 -8.51 -39.25 19.74
N TYR A 495 -8.65 -38.29 20.66
CA TYR A 495 -8.78 -36.88 20.33
C TYR A 495 -7.48 -36.30 19.74
N PHE A 496 -6.33 -36.92 19.99
CA PHE A 496 -5.07 -36.54 19.36
C PHE A 496 -5.13 -36.72 17.83
N TYR A 497 -5.61 -37.87 17.35
CA TYR A 497 -5.74 -38.13 15.91
C TYR A 497 -6.83 -37.29 15.24
N LEU A 498 -7.95 -37.04 15.94
CA LEU A 498 -8.99 -36.15 15.46
C LEU A 498 -8.46 -34.71 15.32
N TRP A 499 -7.74 -34.22 16.32
CA TRP A 499 -7.08 -32.92 16.27
C TRP A 499 -6.05 -32.84 15.15
N LEU A 500 -5.22 -33.87 14.98
CA LEU A 500 -4.22 -33.94 13.91
C LEU A 500 -4.88 -33.88 12.53
N THR A 501 -5.91 -34.69 12.30
CA THR A 501 -6.63 -34.78 11.02
C THR A 501 -7.26 -33.45 10.66
N VAL A 502 -7.97 -32.82 11.61
CA VAL A 502 -8.61 -31.53 11.38
C VAL A 502 -7.59 -30.41 11.21
N SER A 503 -6.47 -30.44 11.92
CA SER A 503 -5.38 -29.47 11.74
C SER A 503 -4.78 -29.56 10.33
N VAL A 504 -4.55 -30.78 9.81
CA VAL A 504 -4.07 -30.98 8.44
C VAL A 504 -5.08 -30.46 7.41
N VAL A 505 -6.37 -30.82 7.55
CA VAL A 505 -7.42 -30.34 6.65
C VAL A 505 -7.52 -28.81 6.67
N SER A 506 -7.49 -28.21 7.86
CA SER A 506 -7.54 -26.76 8.03
C SER A 506 -6.32 -26.07 7.41
N SER A 507 -5.10 -26.56 7.66
CA SER A 507 -3.88 -26.02 7.05
C SER A 507 -3.90 -26.13 5.53
N CYS A 508 -4.29 -27.28 4.96
CA CYS A 508 -4.38 -27.48 3.51
C CYS A 508 -5.41 -26.55 2.85
N PHE A 509 -6.61 -26.45 3.44
CA PHE A 509 -7.67 -25.59 2.90
C PHE A 509 -7.25 -24.12 2.95
N THR A 510 -6.74 -23.69 4.09
CA THR A 510 -6.34 -22.30 4.28
C THR A 510 -5.11 -21.91 3.44
N TYR A 511 -4.13 -22.80 3.28
CA TYR A 511 -3.00 -22.62 2.34
C TYR A 511 -3.48 -22.46 0.89
N THR A 512 -4.37 -23.36 0.45
CA THR A 512 -4.94 -23.31 -0.90
C THR A 512 -5.69 -22.01 -1.12
N TRP A 513 -6.40 -21.52 -0.09
CA TRP A 513 -7.11 -20.25 -0.13
C TRP A 513 -6.17 -19.07 -0.32
N ASP A 514 -5.10 -18.99 0.49
CA ASP A 514 -4.16 -17.88 0.44
C ASP A 514 -3.49 -17.80 -0.95
N VAL A 515 -3.01 -18.93 -1.48
CA VAL A 515 -2.31 -18.96 -2.77
C VAL A 515 -3.24 -18.75 -3.97
N LYS A 516 -4.37 -19.46 -4.04
CA LYS A 516 -5.25 -19.42 -5.24
C LYS A 516 -6.24 -18.27 -5.22
N LEU A 517 -6.82 -17.95 -4.08
CA LEU A 517 -7.94 -16.99 -4.01
C LEU A 517 -7.47 -15.62 -3.56
N ASP A 518 -6.74 -15.54 -2.45
CA ASP A 518 -6.30 -14.25 -1.93
C ASP A 518 -5.19 -13.65 -2.81
N TRP A 519 -4.24 -14.46 -3.26
CA TRP A 519 -3.17 -14.01 -4.16
C TRP A 519 -3.52 -14.16 -5.64
N GLY A 520 -4.54 -14.93 -6.01
CA GLY A 520 -4.93 -15.08 -7.42
C GLY A 520 -3.86 -15.76 -8.28
N LEU A 521 -3.09 -16.70 -7.72
CA LEU A 521 -2.08 -17.47 -8.45
C LEU A 521 -2.66 -18.79 -8.98
N PHE A 522 -1.89 -19.51 -9.80
CA PHE A 522 -2.30 -20.72 -10.52
C PHE A 522 -3.40 -20.48 -11.57
N ASP A 523 -3.31 -19.37 -12.30
CA ASP A 523 -4.16 -19.14 -13.47
C ASP A 523 -3.68 -19.99 -14.66
N SER A 524 -4.63 -20.55 -15.41
CA SER A 524 -4.39 -21.26 -16.67
C SER A 524 -3.81 -20.38 -17.79
N SER A 525 -3.92 -19.06 -17.65
CA SER A 525 -3.36 -18.05 -18.55
C SER A 525 -1.88 -17.73 -18.31
N ALA A 526 -1.24 -18.38 -17.33
CA ALA A 526 0.16 -18.15 -16.99
C ALA A 526 1.07 -18.38 -18.21
N GLY A 527 1.69 -17.31 -18.71
CA GLY A 527 2.66 -17.37 -19.81
C GLY A 527 3.96 -18.10 -19.40
N GLU A 528 5.10 -17.43 -19.47
CA GLU A 528 6.41 -18.07 -19.18
C GLU A 528 6.62 -18.41 -17.69
N ASN A 529 5.89 -17.75 -16.79
CA ASN A 529 6.01 -17.95 -15.34
C ASN A 529 5.03 -19.03 -14.84
N LYS A 530 5.48 -20.28 -14.79
CA LYS A 530 4.68 -21.44 -14.35
C LYS A 530 4.05 -21.20 -12.96
N PHE A 531 2.74 -21.39 -12.85
CA PHE A 531 1.93 -21.22 -11.63
C PHE A 531 1.68 -19.78 -11.15
N LEU A 532 2.25 -18.76 -11.80
CA LEU A 532 1.91 -17.37 -11.52
C LEU A 532 0.74 -16.92 -12.42
N ARG A 533 0.25 -15.70 -12.24
CA ARG A 533 -0.70 -15.06 -13.17
C ARG A 533 0.05 -14.26 -14.23
N GLU A 534 -0.63 -13.88 -15.31
CA GLU A 534 -0.05 -13.10 -16.40
C GLU A 534 0.44 -11.72 -15.95
N GLU A 535 -0.32 -11.06 -15.06
CA GLU A 535 0.00 -9.72 -14.56
C GLU A 535 0.67 -9.75 -13.19
N ILE A 536 1.97 -9.45 -13.12
CA ILE A 536 2.72 -9.27 -11.87
C ILE A 536 3.17 -7.82 -11.71
N VAL A 537 3.03 -7.26 -10.51
CA VAL A 537 3.45 -5.89 -10.17
C VAL A 537 4.88 -5.87 -9.63
N TYR A 538 5.27 -6.90 -8.86
CA TYR A 538 6.61 -6.99 -8.30
C TYR A 538 7.61 -7.47 -9.36
N SER A 539 8.76 -6.81 -9.43
CA SER A 539 9.73 -6.94 -10.53
C SER A 539 10.35 -8.34 -10.68
N SER A 540 10.34 -9.15 -9.62
CA SER A 540 10.98 -10.47 -9.60
C SER A 540 9.98 -11.58 -9.29
N PRO A 541 9.83 -12.60 -10.16
CA PRO A 541 9.00 -13.78 -9.91
C PRO A 541 9.41 -14.55 -8.65
N TYR A 542 10.68 -14.47 -8.25
CA TYR A 542 11.21 -15.18 -7.07
C TYR A 542 10.52 -14.77 -5.77
N TYR A 543 10.01 -13.54 -5.66
CA TYR A 543 9.26 -13.12 -4.48
C TYR A 543 7.97 -13.93 -4.29
N TYR A 544 7.29 -14.30 -5.38
CA TYR A 544 6.06 -15.09 -5.33
C TYR A 544 6.36 -16.55 -4.95
N TYR A 545 7.42 -17.14 -5.51
CA TYR A 545 7.83 -18.50 -5.14
C TYR A 545 8.28 -18.58 -3.69
N PHE A 546 9.05 -17.59 -3.22
CA PHE A 546 9.42 -17.50 -1.81
C PHE A 546 8.18 -17.43 -0.92
N ALA A 547 7.20 -16.58 -1.25
CA ALA A 547 5.97 -16.46 -0.49
C ALA A 547 5.15 -17.76 -0.44
N MET A 548 5.06 -18.49 -1.56
CA MET A 548 4.37 -19.78 -1.59
C MET A 548 5.02 -20.84 -0.69
N VAL A 549 6.36 -20.86 -0.63
CA VAL A 549 7.11 -21.79 0.22
C VAL A 549 7.04 -21.37 1.68
N GLU A 550 7.21 -20.07 1.96
CA GLU A 550 7.14 -19.50 3.30
C GLU A 550 5.75 -19.70 3.94
N ASP A 551 4.67 -19.43 3.20
CA ASP A 551 3.31 -19.65 3.69
C ASP A 551 3.07 -21.12 3.99
N PHE A 552 3.53 -22.03 3.12
CA PHE A 552 3.41 -23.47 3.34
C PHE A 552 4.13 -23.89 4.64
N ILE A 553 5.41 -23.55 4.79
CA ILE A 553 6.20 -23.95 5.96
C ILE A 553 5.55 -23.45 7.25
N LEU A 554 5.14 -22.19 7.29
CA LEU A 554 4.56 -21.59 8.49
C LEU A 554 3.11 -22.06 8.76
N ARG A 555 2.32 -22.42 7.72
CA ARG A 555 0.99 -23.04 7.90
C ARG A 555 1.04 -24.38 8.61
N PHE A 556 2.12 -25.13 8.38
CA PHE A 556 2.41 -26.39 9.04
C PHE A 556 3.35 -26.21 10.25
N GLY A 557 3.59 -24.97 10.68
CA GLY A 557 4.39 -24.63 11.87
C GLY A 557 3.89 -25.31 13.15
N TRP A 558 2.59 -25.58 13.24
CA TRP A 558 2.00 -26.33 14.35
C TRP A 558 2.54 -27.76 14.45
N ALA A 559 2.87 -28.41 13.33
CA ALA A 559 3.40 -29.77 13.32
C ALA A 559 4.84 -29.81 13.87
N PHE A 560 5.66 -28.81 13.52
CA PHE A 560 6.99 -28.62 14.09
C PHE A 560 6.91 -28.30 15.60
N SER A 561 5.99 -27.41 15.99
CA SER A 561 5.72 -27.07 17.38
C SER A 561 5.35 -28.30 18.21
N LEU A 562 4.44 -29.13 17.69
CA LEU A 562 4.03 -30.37 18.32
C LEU A 562 5.21 -31.34 18.48
N SER A 563 5.95 -31.59 17.40
CA SER A 563 7.07 -32.54 17.41
C SER A 563 8.15 -32.14 18.42
N LEU A 564 8.57 -30.87 18.44
CA LEU A 564 9.63 -30.39 19.34
C LEU A 564 9.19 -30.35 20.81
N THR A 565 7.90 -30.10 21.06
CA THR A 565 7.34 -30.06 22.41
C THR A 565 7.15 -31.47 22.98
N GLU A 566 6.63 -32.42 22.21
CA GLU A 566 6.44 -33.82 22.65
C GLU A 566 7.78 -34.55 22.84
N MET A 567 8.80 -34.23 22.05
CA MET A 567 10.17 -34.75 22.24
C MET A 567 10.89 -34.12 23.44
N GLY A 568 10.32 -33.10 24.07
CA GLY A 568 10.90 -32.43 25.24
C GLY A 568 12.11 -31.54 24.94
N TYR A 569 12.42 -31.25 23.67
CA TYR A 569 13.54 -30.38 23.30
C TYR A 569 13.27 -28.91 23.66
N ILE A 570 12.02 -28.46 23.52
CA ILE A 570 11.62 -27.07 23.76
C ILE A 570 10.35 -27.03 24.63
N HIS A 571 10.32 -26.16 25.62
CA HIS A 571 9.12 -25.91 26.41
C HIS A 571 8.02 -25.23 25.57
N ALA A 572 6.77 -25.66 25.74
CA ALA A 572 5.62 -25.16 24.98
C ALA A 572 5.51 -23.61 24.98
N ASP A 573 5.74 -22.95 26.12
CA ASP A 573 5.69 -21.49 26.23
C ASP A 573 6.75 -20.77 25.37
N LEU A 574 7.96 -21.34 25.31
CA LEU A 574 9.04 -20.82 24.47
C LEU A 574 8.68 -21.03 23.00
N MET A 575 8.08 -22.17 22.66
CA MET A 575 7.64 -22.45 21.29
C MET A 575 6.57 -21.47 20.82
N VAL A 576 5.60 -21.09 21.66
CA VAL A 576 4.62 -20.03 21.31
C VAL A 576 5.31 -18.68 21.09
N SER A 577 6.33 -18.36 21.88
CA SER A 577 7.11 -17.12 21.71
C SER A 577 7.97 -17.10 20.45
N ILE A 578 8.24 -18.26 19.83
CA ILE A 578 8.92 -18.38 18.52
C ILE A 578 7.92 -18.36 17.38
N VAL A 579 6.82 -19.12 17.48
CA VAL A 579 5.84 -19.28 16.40
C VAL A 579 4.96 -18.04 16.23
N ALA A 580 4.62 -17.32 17.31
CA ALA A 580 3.73 -16.17 17.21
C ALA A 580 4.31 -15.02 16.36
N PRO A 581 5.58 -14.58 16.53
CA PRO A 581 6.21 -13.62 15.62
C PRO A 581 6.24 -14.11 14.17
N LEU A 582 6.58 -15.38 13.94
CA LEU A 582 6.59 -15.97 12.60
C LEU A 582 5.21 -15.95 11.93
N GLU A 583 4.13 -16.18 12.67
CA GLU A 583 2.76 -16.08 12.15
C GLU A 583 2.38 -14.63 11.77
N VAL A 584 2.88 -13.63 12.51
CA VAL A 584 2.74 -12.21 12.14
C VAL A 584 3.55 -11.92 10.87
N PHE A 585 4.77 -12.44 10.77
CA PHE A 585 5.61 -12.31 9.57
C PHE A 585 4.97 -12.95 8.33
N ARG A 586 4.38 -14.15 8.45
CA ARG A 586 3.62 -14.80 7.38
C ARG A 586 2.51 -13.91 6.85
N ARG A 587 1.75 -13.29 7.77
CA ARG A 587 0.69 -12.36 7.40
C ARG A 587 1.23 -11.09 6.74
N PHE A 588 2.40 -10.62 7.17
CA PHE A 588 3.11 -9.52 6.52
C PHE A 588 3.42 -9.84 5.06
N VAL A 589 3.92 -11.04 4.74
CA VAL A 589 4.15 -11.47 3.36
C VAL A 589 2.82 -11.55 2.59
N TRP A 590 1.79 -12.16 3.18
CA TRP A 590 0.46 -12.25 2.58
C TRP A 590 -0.14 -10.89 2.21
N ASN A 591 0.12 -9.84 3.01
CA ASN A 591 -0.40 -8.48 2.78
C ASN A 591 0.07 -7.89 1.44
N PHE A 592 1.31 -8.15 1.00
CA PHE A 592 1.80 -7.70 -0.30
C PHE A 592 0.97 -8.27 -1.45
N PHE A 593 0.90 -9.59 -1.53
CA PHE A 593 0.24 -10.27 -2.64
C PHE A 593 -1.28 -10.12 -2.60
N ARG A 594 -1.89 -10.03 -1.41
CA ARG A 594 -3.33 -9.77 -1.29
C ARG A 594 -3.72 -8.42 -1.87
N LEU A 595 -3.00 -7.36 -1.50
CA LEU A 595 -3.31 -6.01 -1.99
C LEU A 595 -2.97 -5.86 -3.46
N GLU A 596 -1.91 -6.51 -3.92
CA GLU A 596 -1.59 -6.57 -5.34
C GLU A 596 -2.73 -7.21 -6.14
N ASN A 597 -3.24 -8.38 -5.70
CA ASN A 597 -4.37 -9.04 -6.35
C ASN A 597 -5.63 -8.16 -6.33
N GLU A 598 -5.91 -7.45 -5.23
CA GLU A 598 -7.03 -6.52 -5.16
C GLU A 598 -6.86 -5.33 -6.10
N HIS A 599 -5.65 -4.78 -6.20
CA HIS A 599 -5.32 -3.69 -7.10
C HIS A 599 -5.58 -4.09 -8.56
N LEU A 600 -5.04 -5.23 -8.99
CA LEU A 600 -5.23 -5.73 -10.36
C LEU A 600 -6.70 -5.99 -10.68
N ASN A 601 -7.46 -6.59 -9.74
CA ASN A 601 -8.90 -6.80 -9.91
C ASN A 601 -9.69 -5.47 -10.00
N ASN A 602 -9.28 -4.44 -9.27
CA ASN A 602 -9.89 -3.11 -9.34
C ASN A 602 -9.53 -2.35 -10.62
N CYS A 603 -8.30 -2.52 -11.12
CA CYS A 603 -7.86 -2.00 -12.42
C CYS A 603 -8.61 -2.68 -13.57
N GLY A 604 -8.73 -4.01 -13.56
CA GLY A 604 -9.46 -4.77 -14.58
C GLY A 604 -10.96 -4.48 -14.62
N LYS A 605 -11.56 -4.03 -13.51
CA LYS A 605 -12.95 -3.56 -13.43
C LYS A 605 -13.10 -2.04 -13.64
N PHE A 606 -12.03 -1.34 -14.02
CA PHE A 606 -11.96 0.13 -14.19
C PHE A 606 -12.43 0.95 -12.98
N ARG A 607 -12.49 0.35 -11.78
CA ARG A 607 -12.85 1.05 -10.53
C ARG A 607 -11.73 1.94 -10.03
N ALA A 608 -10.49 1.67 -10.45
CA ALA A 608 -9.29 2.38 -10.04
C ALA A 608 -9.13 3.80 -10.61
N VAL A 609 -9.99 4.25 -11.54
CA VAL A 609 -9.99 5.64 -12.04
C VAL A 609 -10.36 6.66 -10.93
N ARG A 610 -10.78 6.18 -9.75
CA ARG A 610 -11.37 6.99 -8.68
C ARG A 610 -10.40 7.95 -7.97
N ASP A 611 -9.15 7.58 -7.64
CA ASP A 611 -8.34 8.41 -6.71
C ASP A 611 -6.81 8.29 -6.89
N ILE A 612 -6.29 8.56 -8.09
CA ILE A 612 -4.83 8.68 -8.27
C ILE A 612 -4.45 10.13 -8.50
N SER A 613 -3.63 10.65 -7.61
CA SER A 613 -3.02 11.96 -7.75
C SER A 613 -1.60 11.80 -8.23
N VAL A 614 -1.44 11.66 -9.55
CA VAL A 614 -0.16 12.00 -10.17
C VAL A 614 0.01 13.50 -9.94
N ALA A 615 1.18 13.90 -9.48
CA ALA A 615 1.51 15.31 -9.39
C ALA A 615 1.22 15.94 -10.77
N PRO A 616 0.44 17.02 -10.85
CA PRO A 616 0.41 17.83 -12.06
C PRO A 616 1.86 18.14 -12.42
N VAL A 617 2.25 17.94 -13.67
CA VAL A 617 3.57 18.38 -14.13
C VAL A 617 3.61 19.89 -13.87
N ASP A 618 4.44 20.33 -12.92
CA ASP A 618 4.53 21.74 -12.54
C ASP A 618 5.09 22.55 -13.72
N CYS A 619 4.89 23.88 -13.76
CA CYS A 619 5.52 24.73 -14.78
C CYS A 619 7.05 24.52 -14.84
N SER A 620 7.68 24.21 -13.70
CA SER A 620 9.10 23.87 -13.61
C SER A 620 9.42 22.53 -14.29
N ASP A 621 8.58 21.50 -14.10
CA ASP A 621 8.71 20.19 -14.74
C ASP A 621 8.35 20.25 -16.23
N GLN A 622 7.34 21.04 -16.63
CA GLN A 622 7.05 21.36 -18.03
C GLN A 622 8.23 22.10 -18.66
N THR A 623 8.86 23.03 -17.95
CA THR A 623 10.08 23.70 -18.41
C THR A 623 11.25 22.73 -18.47
N GLN A 624 11.33 21.75 -17.56
CA GLN A 624 12.34 20.70 -17.60
C GLN A 624 12.08 19.72 -18.75
N ILE A 625 10.83 19.39 -19.05
CA ILE A 625 10.40 18.62 -20.21
C ILE A 625 10.75 19.40 -21.48
N LEU A 626 10.40 20.68 -21.59
CA LEU A 626 10.78 21.59 -22.68
C LEU A 626 12.30 21.69 -22.82
N ARG A 627 13.05 21.81 -21.72
CA ARG A 627 14.52 21.76 -21.75
C ARG A 627 15.05 20.39 -22.15
N MET A 628 14.40 19.30 -21.75
CA MET A 628 14.67 17.94 -22.26
C MET A 628 14.20 17.77 -23.71
N MET A 629 13.32 18.65 -24.21
CA MET A 629 12.92 18.74 -25.60
C MET A 629 14.00 19.39 -26.46
N ASP A 630 14.70 20.37 -25.90
CA ASP A 630 15.73 21.17 -26.57
C ASP A 630 17.17 20.67 -26.33
N ALA A 631 17.41 19.93 -25.25
CA ALA A 631 18.73 19.38 -24.95
C ALA A 631 19.14 18.30 -25.97
N SER A 632 20.34 18.45 -26.53
CA SER A 632 21.02 17.42 -27.31
C SER A 632 21.50 16.31 -26.36
N ASP A 633 20.61 15.35 -26.03
CA ASP A 633 20.97 14.21 -25.19
C ASP A 633 22.25 13.52 -25.73
N GLY A 634 23.25 13.50 -24.85
CA GLY A 634 24.62 13.10 -25.10
C GLY A 634 24.72 11.66 -25.58
N VAL A 635 24.98 11.53 -26.87
CA VAL A 635 25.88 10.51 -27.39
C VAL A 635 26.90 11.33 -28.15
N ILE A 636 28.05 11.56 -27.51
CA ILE A 636 29.21 12.13 -28.19
C ILE A 636 29.65 11.05 -29.16
N ASN A 637 29.61 11.38 -30.45
CA ASN A 637 30.12 10.53 -31.52
C ASN A 637 31.53 10.05 -31.15
N ARG A 638 31.68 8.75 -30.96
CA ARG A 638 32.98 8.09 -30.96
C ARG A 638 33.41 7.95 -32.43
N ARG A 639 33.69 9.07 -33.10
CA ARG A 639 34.42 9.11 -34.37
C ARG A 639 35.63 10.03 -34.22
N ARG A 640 36.80 9.39 -34.33
CA ARG A 640 38.15 9.91 -34.63
C ARG A 640 38.39 11.39 -34.32
N LYS A 641 39.26 11.64 -33.34
CA LYS A 641 40.10 12.86 -33.28
C LYS A 641 40.72 13.12 -34.65
N GLN A 642 40.23 14.13 -35.36
CA GLN A 642 41.07 14.91 -36.27
C GLN A 642 41.28 16.26 -35.59
N ASN A 643 42.55 16.58 -35.36
CA ASN A 643 42.99 17.83 -34.77
C ASN A 643 42.55 18.99 -35.68
N ILE A 644 41.68 19.85 -35.16
CA ILE A 644 41.53 21.21 -35.66
C ILE A 644 41.81 22.11 -34.45
N GLU A 645 42.89 22.86 -34.54
CA GLU A 645 43.29 23.86 -33.54
C GLU A 645 42.26 25.00 -33.50
N GLU A 646 41.49 25.09 -32.43
CA GLU A 646 40.66 26.26 -32.16
C GLU A 646 41.50 27.37 -31.52
N LYS A 647 41.74 28.44 -32.30
CA LYS A 647 42.24 29.73 -31.80
C LYS A 647 41.23 30.34 -30.82
N ARG A 648 41.65 30.49 -29.57
CA ARG A 648 40.97 31.29 -28.54
C ARG A 648 40.72 32.73 -29.02
N LYS A 649 39.47 33.18 -28.97
CA LYS A 649 39.13 34.62 -28.87
C LYS A 649 38.63 34.92 -27.45
N PRO A 650 39.15 35.95 -26.77
CA PRO A 650 38.78 36.26 -25.39
C PRO A 650 37.43 36.98 -25.28
N ILE A 651 36.74 36.64 -24.19
CA ILE A 651 35.45 37.17 -23.74
C ILE A 651 35.63 38.61 -23.25
N ARG A 652 34.88 39.55 -23.83
CA ARG A 652 34.77 40.94 -23.37
C ARG A 652 33.69 41.01 -22.29
N LEU A 653 34.11 41.31 -21.05
CA LEU A 653 33.26 41.76 -19.96
C LEU A 653 32.83 43.21 -20.23
N LEU A 654 31.53 43.47 -20.30
CA LEU A 654 30.97 44.81 -20.25
C LEU A 654 30.63 45.13 -18.79
N VAL A 655 31.45 45.96 -18.16
CA VAL A 655 31.08 46.74 -16.98
C VAL A 655 31.02 48.18 -17.45
N THR A 656 29.84 48.76 -17.38
CA THR A 656 29.57 50.20 -17.50
C THR A 656 30.06 50.88 -16.22
N ASP A 657 30.98 51.82 -16.34
CA ASP A 657 30.68 53.23 -16.10
C ASP A 657 31.89 54.11 -16.40
N GLU A 658 31.69 55.04 -17.34
CA GLU A 658 32.55 56.18 -17.59
C GLU A 658 32.44 57.17 -16.44
N SER A 659 33.57 57.58 -15.87
CA SER A 659 33.70 58.98 -15.46
C SER A 659 35.17 59.43 -15.47
N LEU A 660 35.42 60.44 -16.30
CA LEU A 660 36.34 61.57 -16.10
C LEU A 660 37.84 61.32 -16.36
N LEU A 661 38.27 61.81 -17.53
CA LEU A 661 39.28 62.87 -17.69
C LEU A 661 40.09 63.18 -16.42
N ASP A 662 41.39 62.91 -16.42
CA ASP A 662 42.42 63.95 -16.61
C ASP A 662 43.85 63.39 -16.45
N ASN A 663 44.79 64.11 -17.06
CA ASN A 663 46.24 64.12 -16.76
C ASN A 663 46.49 63.98 -15.24
N ASN A 664 47.42 63.18 -14.72
CA ASN A 664 48.74 62.73 -15.18
C ASN A 664 49.05 61.35 -14.60
#